data_AF-A0A3A8KZM2-F1
#
_entry.id   AF-A0A3A8KZM2-F1
#
_cell.length_a   1.000
_cell.length_b   1.000
_cell.length_c   1.000
_cell.angle_alpha   90.00
_cell.angle_beta   90.00
_cell.angle_gamma   90.00
#
_symmetry.space_group_name_H-M   'P 1'
#
loop_
_entity.id
_entity.type
_entity.pdbx_description
1 polymer ?
#
loop_
_entity_poly.entity_id
_entity_poly.type
_entity_poly.pdbx_seq_one_letter_code
_entity_poly.pdbx_strand_id
1 'polypeptide(L)'
;MTCESQGLDCGIAVDGCGGTLHCGPCAEGQACGGGGVPNVCGPAPCTPSTCEALGATCGAVPDGCGGTLSCGTCAAPEVCGGSGVPHVCAPPACVPTPCEALGKDCGQVADGCGGVLECGACGPEETCGGGGAANVCGHAACTPATCEALGKDCGPVSDGCGGVLECGACGPGLACGGSGVANVCGQAACLAATCAVLGRDCGEVLDGCGGILECGACTAEATCGGAGKANVCGPGTCVPVTCEALGRNCGRVSDGCGAVLECGGCTAPETCGGAGVDNVCGRAACTPATCASLGKDCGTVADGCGGTLSCGACPDGSRCGGGGTPNVCGAAACRPETCQVLGKTCGTVADGCGGTLSCGSCTAPETCGGTDVPNVCATSNPVCADRDLGSALPATVRGSTVEANDDHAASCGGAGAPDRGYLWTAPRTDTFTFDTARSAVRSILAVYAGGCGGAELACATGGISYGGGARVAVPLTKGQQVLVTVDAAAGGPFTQGFFELHIDALRASEAGACFDDMDNDGDRWVDCADTECREEPGCKGQGCAHHDLGSALPVTFQGETAGSGDGFQGTCGALLQQDRAHLWTAPRAGTYVFDTSPGDDANAAGNALYVLTGCRGVELGCASHPRPIAKSAPALKLTLAQGQTVLVVVDGMAHPEKDTPIRYTLHITEASDSEAGHCQDDADGAADGADRDCR
;
A
#
# COMPACT_ATOMS: atom_id res chain seq x y z
N MET A 1 -25.71 11.43 -14.47
CA MET A 1 -26.74 12.35 -15.02
C MET A 1 -26.31 13.80 -14.76
N THR A 2 -26.85 14.82 -15.45
CA THR A 2 -26.59 16.25 -15.15
C THR A 2 -27.80 16.90 -14.47
N CYS A 3 -27.61 18.02 -13.75
CA CYS A 3 -28.70 18.79 -13.16
C CYS A 3 -29.80 19.15 -14.16
N GLU A 4 -29.41 19.59 -15.35
CA GLU A 4 -30.33 19.95 -16.44
C GLU A 4 -31.13 18.74 -16.95
N SER A 5 -30.50 17.56 -17.06
CA SER A 5 -31.20 16.33 -17.48
C SER A 5 -32.22 15.81 -16.46
N GLN A 6 -32.15 16.27 -15.20
CA GLN A 6 -33.06 15.91 -14.11
C GLN A 6 -34.05 17.04 -13.76
N GLY A 7 -34.02 18.17 -14.47
CA GLY A 7 -34.89 19.32 -14.21
C GLY A 7 -34.62 20.02 -12.87
N LEU A 8 -33.35 20.04 -12.43
CA LEU A 8 -32.92 20.59 -11.15
C LEU A 8 -32.13 21.90 -11.38
N ASP A 9 -32.58 22.99 -10.75
CA ASP A 9 -32.03 24.34 -10.93
C ASP A 9 -31.10 24.77 -9.78
N CYS A 10 -31.12 24.04 -8.66
CA CYS A 10 -30.37 24.41 -7.46
C CYS A 10 -30.19 23.24 -6.49
N GLY A 11 -29.30 23.41 -5.52
CA GLY A 11 -29.15 22.46 -4.41
C GLY A 11 -28.30 21.23 -4.74
N ILE A 12 -28.41 20.21 -3.90
CA ILE A 12 -27.66 18.95 -4.01
C ILE A 12 -28.63 17.84 -4.41
N ALA A 13 -28.24 17.04 -5.40
CA ALA A 13 -29.00 15.89 -5.85
C ALA A 13 -28.10 14.68 -6.05
N VAL A 14 -28.69 13.49 -6.15
CA VAL A 14 -27.95 12.26 -6.44
C VAL A 14 -27.86 12.05 -7.95
N ASP A 15 -26.70 11.59 -8.42
CA ASP A 15 -26.40 11.46 -9.85
C ASP A 15 -26.93 10.17 -10.50
N GLY A 16 -27.60 9.33 -9.71
CA GLY A 16 -28.13 8.02 -10.07
C GLY A 16 -27.13 6.86 -9.94
N CYS A 17 -25.89 7.14 -9.54
CA CYS A 17 -24.82 6.14 -9.35
C CYS A 17 -24.16 6.21 -7.96
N GLY A 18 -24.74 6.98 -7.03
CA GLY A 18 -24.25 7.12 -5.65
C GLY A 18 -23.32 8.32 -5.43
N GLY A 19 -23.09 9.17 -6.43
CA GLY A 19 -22.39 10.45 -6.32
C GLY A 19 -23.34 11.64 -6.15
N THR A 20 -22.80 12.79 -5.76
CA THR A 20 -23.55 14.05 -5.58
C THR A 20 -23.38 15.00 -6.77
N LEU A 21 -24.49 15.54 -7.26
CA LEU A 21 -24.57 16.63 -8.23
C LEU A 21 -24.81 17.96 -7.51
N HIS A 22 -24.03 18.98 -7.85
CA HIS A 22 -24.18 20.34 -7.34
C HIS A 22 -24.78 21.26 -8.40
N CYS A 23 -26.03 21.68 -8.22
CA CYS A 23 -26.80 22.41 -9.24
C CYS A 23 -26.76 23.94 -9.08
N GLY A 24 -25.92 24.46 -8.19
CA GLY A 24 -25.72 25.91 -7.99
C GLY A 24 -26.78 26.60 -7.13
N PRO A 25 -26.63 27.92 -6.88
CA PRO A 25 -27.58 28.72 -6.11
C PRO A 25 -28.65 29.41 -6.98
N CYS A 26 -29.79 29.75 -6.36
CA CYS A 26 -30.87 30.50 -7.01
C CYS A 26 -30.58 32.01 -7.15
N ALA A 27 -31.25 32.66 -8.10
CA ALA A 27 -31.22 34.10 -8.27
C ALA A 27 -31.87 34.85 -7.08
N GLU A 28 -31.50 36.13 -6.92
CA GLU A 28 -31.91 36.96 -5.79
C GLU A 28 -33.44 37.05 -5.65
N GLY A 29 -33.98 36.70 -4.47
CA GLY A 29 -35.42 36.65 -4.20
C GLY A 29 -36.07 35.27 -4.41
N GLN A 30 -35.31 34.26 -4.84
CA GLN A 30 -35.75 32.87 -4.92
C GLN A 30 -35.04 32.00 -3.88
N ALA A 31 -35.74 30.98 -3.38
CA ALA A 31 -35.17 29.94 -2.54
C ALA A 31 -35.11 28.63 -3.31
N CYS A 32 -34.10 27.81 -3.04
CA CYS A 32 -34.07 26.46 -3.57
C CYS A 32 -35.15 25.62 -2.88
N GLY A 33 -36.08 25.05 -3.65
CA GLY A 33 -37.32 24.47 -3.14
C GLY A 33 -38.51 25.45 -3.08
N GLY A 34 -38.32 26.71 -3.47
CA GLY A 34 -39.38 27.72 -3.46
C GLY A 34 -40.52 27.36 -4.43
N GLY A 35 -41.77 27.59 -4.02
CA GLY A 35 -42.95 27.17 -4.80
C GLY A 35 -43.35 25.70 -4.63
N GLY A 36 -42.69 24.93 -3.77
CA GLY A 36 -43.11 23.58 -3.36
C GLY A 36 -42.55 22.43 -4.20
N VAL A 37 -41.55 22.68 -5.04
CA VAL A 37 -40.85 21.65 -5.83
C VAL A 37 -39.38 21.60 -5.40
N PRO A 38 -38.91 20.49 -4.79
CA PRO A 38 -37.53 20.35 -4.33
C PRO A 38 -36.51 20.54 -5.47
N ASN A 39 -35.35 21.13 -5.14
CA ASN A 39 -34.23 21.34 -6.06
C ASN A 39 -34.55 22.21 -7.30
N VAL A 40 -35.61 23.01 -7.21
CA VAL A 40 -36.02 24.00 -8.21
C VAL A 40 -36.13 25.38 -7.54
N CYS A 41 -35.69 26.43 -8.23
CA CYS A 41 -35.74 27.79 -7.71
C CYS A 41 -37.16 28.38 -7.79
N GLY A 42 -37.69 28.89 -6.67
CA GLY A 42 -38.99 29.57 -6.69
C GLY A 42 -39.22 30.60 -5.58
N PRO A 43 -40.37 31.28 -5.57
CA PRO A 43 -40.65 32.37 -4.64
C PRO A 43 -40.90 31.88 -3.21
N ALA A 44 -40.31 32.56 -2.23
CA ALA A 44 -40.55 32.34 -0.80
C ALA A 44 -41.93 32.93 -0.36
N PRO A 45 -42.62 32.36 0.65
CA PRO A 45 -42.12 31.42 1.66
C PRO A 45 -42.22 29.93 1.29
N CYS A 46 -41.21 29.15 1.71
CA CYS A 46 -41.19 27.70 1.63
C CYS A 46 -42.04 27.11 2.76
N THR A 47 -43.07 26.33 2.42
CA THR A 47 -43.88 25.60 3.40
C THR A 47 -43.30 24.20 3.60
N PRO A 48 -42.82 23.84 4.81
CA PRO A 48 -42.25 22.52 5.08
C PRO A 48 -43.24 21.40 4.75
N SER A 49 -42.77 20.35 4.09
CA SER A 49 -43.56 19.14 3.87
C SER A 49 -43.82 18.40 5.19
N THR A 50 -44.73 17.42 5.18
CA THR A 50 -44.99 16.53 6.33
C THR A 50 -44.55 15.12 5.99
N CYS A 51 -44.29 14.28 7.01
CA CYS A 51 -43.96 12.86 6.81
C CYS A 51 -45.02 12.14 5.95
N GLU A 52 -46.30 12.44 6.17
CA GLU A 52 -47.41 11.89 5.41
C GLU A 52 -47.40 12.34 3.94
N ALA A 53 -47.12 13.63 3.69
CA ALA A 53 -47.01 14.17 2.33
C ALA A 53 -45.82 13.59 1.55
N LEU A 54 -44.76 13.16 2.25
CA LEU A 54 -43.55 12.54 1.67
C LEU A 54 -43.65 11.01 1.61
N GLY A 55 -44.73 10.41 2.11
CA GLY A 55 -44.88 8.95 2.19
C GLY A 55 -43.88 8.27 3.13
N ALA A 56 -43.26 9.02 4.05
CA ALA A 56 -42.27 8.52 4.99
C ALA A 56 -42.92 8.05 6.30
N THR A 57 -42.66 6.80 6.69
CA THR A 57 -43.18 6.18 7.93
C THR A 57 -42.10 5.91 8.96
N CYS A 58 -40.83 6.22 8.66
CA CYS A 58 -39.71 6.08 9.59
C CYS A 58 -38.50 6.93 9.20
N GLY A 59 -37.62 7.19 10.18
CA GLY A 59 -36.33 7.84 9.95
C GLY A 59 -36.40 9.37 9.81
N ALA A 60 -35.24 9.98 9.56
CA ALA A 60 -35.09 11.42 9.38
C ALA A 60 -35.19 11.79 7.90
N VAL A 61 -36.11 12.68 7.55
CA VAL A 61 -36.38 13.09 6.15
C VAL A 61 -36.28 14.61 6.02
N PRO A 62 -35.60 15.16 5.01
CA PRO A 62 -35.59 16.60 4.78
C PRO A 62 -37.00 17.16 4.55
N ASP A 63 -37.30 18.30 5.16
CA ASP A 63 -38.62 18.95 5.06
C ASP A 63 -38.83 19.74 3.75
N GLY A 64 -37.82 19.77 2.87
CA GLY A 64 -37.83 20.51 1.61
C GLY A 64 -37.54 22.00 1.74
N CYS A 65 -37.34 22.51 2.97
CA CYS A 65 -37.07 23.91 3.30
C CYS A 65 -35.81 24.11 4.16
N GLY A 66 -34.96 23.07 4.29
CA GLY A 66 -33.69 23.11 5.00
C GLY A 66 -33.76 22.62 6.46
N GLY A 67 -34.91 22.15 6.92
CA GLY A 67 -35.10 21.43 8.19
C GLY A 67 -35.23 19.92 8.01
N THR A 68 -35.27 19.18 9.13
CA THR A 68 -35.38 17.71 9.15
C THR A 68 -36.62 17.27 9.92
N LEU A 69 -37.44 16.43 9.30
CA LEU A 69 -38.62 15.77 9.90
C LEU A 69 -38.21 14.42 10.48
N SER A 70 -38.68 14.09 11.69
CA SER A 70 -38.52 12.76 12.29
C SER A 70 -39.81 11.95 12.16
N CYS A 71 -39.83 10.98 11.24
CA CYS A 71 -41.04 10.28 10.81
C CYS A 71 -41.31 8.95 11.54
N GLY A 72 -40.79 8.76 12.74
CA GLY A 72 -41.03 7.57 13.58
C GLY A 72 -39.99 6.46 13.43
N THR A 73 -40.22 5.34 14.11
CA THR A 73 -39.37 4.13 14.09
C THR A 73 -40.20 2.88 13.78
N CYS A 74 -39.59 1.89 13.11
CA CYS A 74 -40.28 0.66 12.73
C CYS A 74 -40.36 -0.34 13.90
N ALA A 75 -41.43 -1.14 13.92
CA ALA A 75 -41.55 -2.25 14.85
C ALA A 75 -40.78 -3.48 14.33
N ALA A 76 -40.02 -4.15 15.19
CA ALA A 76 -39.30 -5.37 14.81
C ALA A 76 -40.30 -6.44 14.29
N PRO A 77 -40.03 -7.13 13.17
CA PRO A 77 -38.75 -7.27 12.47
C PRO A 77 -38.53 -6.29 11.28
N GLU A 78 -39.34 -5.24 11.15
CA GLU A 78 -39.26 -4.30 10.04
C GLU A 78 -38.10 -3.32 10.25
N VAL A 79 -37.40 -2.99 9.15
CA VAL A 79 -36.31 -2.02 9.15
C VAL A 79 -36.66 -0.85 8.25
N CYS A 80 -36.20 0.34 8.62
CA CYS A 80 -36.50 1.55 7.87
C CYS A 80 -35.79 1.54 6.52
N GLY A 81 -36.55 1.53 5.42
CA GLY A 81 -36.01 1.31 4.07
C GLY A 81 -35.98 -0.15 3.61
N GLY A 82 -36.57 -1.08 4.38
CA GLY A 82 -36.42 -2.53 4.17
C GLY A 82 -36.89 -3.09 2.84
N SER A 83 -37.75 -2.38 2.10
CA SER A 83 -38.26 -2.76 0.77
C SER A 83 -37.51 -2.11 -0.40
N GLY A 84 -36.38 -1.43 -0.14
CA GLY A 84 -35.69 -0.62 -1.14
C GLY A 84 -36.36 0.73 -1.43
N VAL A 85 -37.41 1.08 -0.68
CA VAL A 85 -38.03 2.42 -0.70
C VAL A 85 -37.56 3.15 0.57
N PRO A 86 -36.73 4.20 0.46
CA PRO A 86 -36.20 4.92 1.62
C PRO A 86 -37.32 5.44 2.53
N HIS A 87 -37.06 5.43 3.85
CA HIS A 87 -37.95 6.00 4.87
C HIS A 87 -39.33 5.34 5.02
N VAL A 88 -39.50 4.11 4.51
CA VAL A 88 -40.71 3.28 4.69
C VAL A 88 -40.36 2.00 5.46
N CYS A 89 -41.18 1.64 6.44
CA CYS A 89 -41.01 0.41 7.21
C CYS A 89 -41.39 -0.81 6.36
N ALA A 90 -40.47 -1.76 6.25
CA ALA A 90 -40.74 -3.05 5.61
C ALA A 90 -39.80 -4.14 6.17
N PRO A 91 -40.17 -5.43 6.07
CA PRO A 91 -39.30 -6.55 6.41
C PRO A 91 -38.00 -6.51 5.57
N PRO A 92 -36.86 -6.98 6.10
CA PRO A 92 -35.57 -6.90 5.41
C PRO A 92 -35.59 -7.63 4.07
N ALA A 93 -35.40 -6.89 2.98
CA ALA A 93 -35.18 -7.43 1.65
C ALA A 93 -33.74 -7.87 1.47
N CYS A 94 -33.36 -8.97 2.12
CA CYS A 94 -32.51 -9.93 1.45
C CYS A 94 -32.51 -11.25 2.22
N VAL A 95 -33.04 -12.30 1.58
CA VAL A 95 -32.84 -13.67 2.07
C VAL A 95 -31.59 -14.19 1.38
N PRO A 96 -30.49 -14.45 2.11
CA PRO A 96 -29.26 -15.01 1.55
C PRO A 96 -29.58 -16.27 0.75
N THR A 97 -29.07 -16.35 -0.49
CA THR A 97 -29.28 -17.55 -1.30
C THR A 97 -28.34 -18.64 -0.79
N PRO A 98 -28.83 -19.76 -0.22
CA PRO A 98 -27.94 -20.77 0.36
C PRO A 98 -27.05 -21.42 -0.69
N CYS A 99 -25.88 -21.92 -0.29
CA CYS A 99 -24.87 -22.53 -1.17
C CYS A 99 -25.46 -23.56 -2.16
N GLU A 100 -26.41 -24.36 -1.69
CA GLU A 100 -27.14 -25.37 -2.48
C GLU A 100 -27.94 -24.75 -3.64
N ALA A 101 -28.58 -23.61 -3.41
CA ALA A 101 -29.35 -22.89 -4.42
C ALA A 101 -28.46 -22.12 -5.42
N LEU A 102 -27.20 -21.84 -5.04
CA LEU A 102 -26.15 -21.29 -5.91
C LEU A 102 -25.35 -22.38 -6.65
N GLY A 103 -25.60 -23.65 -6.34
CA GLY A 103 -24.86 -24.78 -6.88
C GLY A 103 -23.38 -24.78 -6.49
N LYS A 104 -23.05 -24.31 -5.27
CA LYS A 104 -21.69 -24.22 -4.71
C LYS A 104 -21.56 -25.11 -3.49
N ASP A 105 -20.43 -25.78 -3.33
CA ASP A 105 -20.17 -26.74 -2.25
C ASP A 105 -18.74 -26.62 -1.66
N CYS A 106 -18.04 -25.54 -1.99
CA CYS A 106 -16.78 -25.18 -1.35
C CYS A 106 -16.46 -23.69 -1.45
N GLY A 107 -15.64 -23.20 -0.51
CA GLY A 107 -15.07 -21.85 -0.54
C GLY A 107 -16.05 -20.72 -0.22
N GLN A 108 -15.56 -19.49 -0.31
CA GLN A 108 -16.33 -18.27 -0.02
C GLN A 108 -17.15 -17.83 -1.23
N VAL A 109 -18.45 -17.61 -1.03
CA VAL A 109 -19.38 -17.19 -2.08
C VAL A 109 -20.18 -15.98 -1.61
N ALA A 110 -20.37 -14.98 -2.46
CA ALA A 110 -21.25 -13.86 -2.13
C ALA A 110 -22.71 -14.35 -2.00
N ASP A 111 -23.40 -13.90 -0.96
CA ASP A 111 -24.75 -14.36 -0.62
C ASP A 111 -25.90 -13.67 -1.38
N GLY A 112 -25.53 -12.75 -2.29
CA GLY A 112 -26.45 -11.91 -3.06
C GLY A 112 -26.99 -10.70 -2.28
N CYS A 113 -26.56 -10.51 -1.03
CA CYS A 113 -27.06 -9.52 -0.07
C CYS A 113 -25.95 -8.62 0.50
N GLY A 114 -24.72 -8.75 -0.01
CA GLY A 114 -23.55 -8.02 0.48
C GLY A 114 -22.76 -8.73 1.58
N GLY A 115 -23.16 -9.97 1.94
CA GLY A 115 -22.44 -10.87 2.84
C GLY A 115 -21.71 -12.00 2.11
N VAL A 116 -20.95 -12.81 2.87
CA VAL A 116 -20.19 -13.96 2.37
C VAL A 116 -20.68 -15.24 3.04
N LEU A 117 -20.99 -16.27 2.24
CA LEU A 117 -21.32 -17.63 2.65
C LEU A 117 -20.07 -18.52 2.57
N GLU A 118 -19.84 -19.31 3.60
CA GLU A 118 -18.79 -20.34 3.66
C GLU A 118 -19.37 -21.69 3.24
N CYS A 119 -19.13 -22.12 1.99
CA CYS A 119 -19.80 -23.27 1.40
C CYS A 119 -19.12 -24.63 1.67
N GLY A 120 -18.27 -24.74 2.68
CA GLY A 120 -17.60 -25.99 3.06
C GLY A 120 -16.22 -26.20 2.40
N ALA A 121 -15.65 -27.39 2.59
CA ALA A 121 -14.33 -27.77 2.08
C ALA A 121 -14.40 -29.11 1.33
N CYS A 122 -13.59 -29.24 0.27
CA CYS A 122 -13.58 -30.42 -0.58
C CYS A 122 -12.90 -31.64 0.07
N GLY A 123 -13.22 -32.83 -0.42
CA GLY A 123 -12.57 -34.08 -0.02
C GLY A 123 -11.08 -34.12 -0.42
N PRO A 124 -10.31 -35.10 0.09
CA PRO A 124 -8.84 -35.14 -0.01
C PRO A 124 -8.26 -35.21 -1.44
N GLU A 125 -9.06 -35.51 -2.46
CA GLU A 125 -8.63 -35.55 -3.87
C GLU A 125 -9.31 -34.49 -4.75
N GLU A 126 -10.04 -33.55 -4.14
CA GLU A 126 -10.79 -32.50 -4.81
C GLU A 126 -10.27 -31.13 -4.42
N THR A 127 -10.22 -30.22 -5.38
CA THR A 127 -9.87 -28.82 -5.12
C THR A 127 -11.06 -27.93 -5.44
N CYS A 128 -11.23 -26.88 -4.66
CA CYS A 128 -12.34 -25.96 -4.86
C CYS A 128 -12.17 -25.19 -6.17
N GLY A 129 -13.05 -25.42 -7.15
CA GLY A 129 -12.88 -24.94 -8.52
C GLY A 129 -12.19 -25.93 -9.48
N GLY A 130 -11.75 -27.09 -8.99
CA GLY A 130 -10.93 -28.05 -9.74
C GLY A 130 -11.61 -28.65 -10.98
N GLY A 131 -12.94 -28.71 -11.02
CA GLY A 131 -13.70 -29.20 -12.19
C GLY A 131 -13.96 -28.15 -13.30
N GLY A 132 -13.36 -26.96 -13.22
CA GLY A 132 -13.59 -25.85 -14.16
C GLY A 132 -14.80 -24.97 -13.81
N ALA A 133 -15.49 -25.23 -12.70
CA ALA A 133 -16.57 -24.40 -12.17
C ALA A 133 -16.17 -23.83 -10.81
N ALA A 134 -16.05 -22.50 -10.70
CA ALA A 134 -15.63 -21.83 -9.47
C ALA A 134 -16.57 -22.18 -8.28
N ASN A 135 -15.97 -22.39 -7.12
CA ASN A 135 -16.65 -22.70 -5.85
C ASN A 135 -17.48 -24.00 -5.90
N VAL A 136 -17.06 -24.94 -6.76
CA VAL A 136 -17.56 -26.31 -6.83
C VAL A 136 -16.38 -27.28 -6.70
N CYS A 137 -16.50 -28.28 -5.83
CA CYS A 137 -15.54 -29.35 -5.68
C CYS A 137 -15.48 -30.17 -6.97
N GLY A 138 -14.28 -30.31 -7.53
CA GLY A 138 -14.09 -31.10 -8.73
C GLY A 138 -12.66 -31.58 -8.88
N HIS A 139 -12.51 -32.66 -9.63
CA HIS A 139 -11.21 -33.18 -10.02
C HIS A 139 -10.73 -32.39 -11.24
N ALA A 140 -9.53 -31.85 -11.18
CA ALA A 140 -8.89 -31.23 -12.33
C ALA A 140 -8.59 -32.31 -13.39
N ALA A 141 -9.45 -32.42 -14.39
CA ALA A 141 -9.04 -32.94 -15.70
C ALA A 141 -8.27 -31.84 -16.46
N CYS A 142 -7.30 -31.22 -15.80
CA CYS A 142 -6.27 -30.49 -16.50
C CYS A 142 -5.18 -31.52 -16.79
N THR A 143 -5.05 -31.94 -18.05
CA THR A 143 -4.00 -32.88 -18.43
C THR A 143 -2.70 -32.08 -18.46
N PRO A 144 -1.78 -32.27 -17.49
CA PRO A 144 -0.57 -31.45 -17.41
C PRO A 144 0.23 -31.61 -18.70
N ALA A 145 0.65 -30.50 -19.30
CA ALA A 145 1.55 -30.58 -20.45
C ALA A 145 2.89 -31.22 -20.00
N THR A 146 3.58 -31.92 -20.90
CA THR A 146 4.93 -32.43 -20.61
C THR A 146 5.98 -31.46 -21.15
N CYS A 147 7.20 -31.49 -20.59
CA CYS A 147 8.33 -30.69 -21.09
C CYS A 147 8.55 -30.88 -22.60
N GLU A 148 8.37 -32.11 -23.11
CA GLU A 148 8.46 -32.43 -24.54
C GLU A 148 7.33 -31.81 -25.35
N ALA A 149 6.08 -31.83 -24.84
CA ALA A 149 4.94 -31.20 -25.51
C ALA A 149 5.05 -29.66 -25.58
N LEU A 150 5.77 -29.06 -24.63
CA LEU A 150 6.05 -27.61 -24.58
C LEU A 150 7.35 -27.20 -25.28
N GLY A 151 8.14 -28.17 -25.78
CA GLY A 151 9.44 -27.93 -26.39
C GLY A 151 10.47 -27.31 -25.43
N LYS A 152 10.42 -27.66 -24.14
CA LYS A 152 11.31 -27.17 -23.08
C LYS A 152 12.16 -28.30 -22.53
N ASP A 153 13.44 -28.04 -22.31
CA ASP A 153 14.43 -29.05 -21.88
C ASP A 153 15.32 -28.57 -20.71
N CYS A 154 14.95 -27.45 -20.07
CA CYS A 154 15.53 -27.03 -18.80
C CYS A 154 14.63 -26.09 -17.99
N GLY A 155 14.86 -26.06 -16.68
CA GLY A 155 14.28 -25.10 -15.75
C GLY A 155 12.78 -25.32 -15.43
N PRO A 156 12.23 -24.50 -14.52
CA PRO A 156 10.83 -24.58 -14.12
C PRO A 156 9.90 -24.03 -15.21
N VAL A 157 8.90 -24.81 -15.59
CA VAL A 157 7.90 -24.46 -16.61
C VAL A 157 6.52 -24.77 -16.07
N SER A 158 5.55 -23.86 -16.17
CA SER A 158 4.18 -24.18 -15.75
C SER A 158 3.58 -25.28 -16.65
N ASP A 159 2.89 -26.24 -16.05
CA ASP A 159 2.17 -27.30 -16.78
C ASP A 159 0.84 -26.85 -17.41
N GLY A 160 0.49 -25.57 -17.23
CA GLY A 160 -0.79 -25.01 -17.68
C GLY A 160 -1.98 -25.32 -16.77
N CYS A 161 -1.74 -25.97 -15.63
CA CYS A 161 -2.74 -26.50 -14.70
C CYS A 161 -2.53 -26.05 -13.25
N GLY A 162 -1.64 -25.09 -13.03
CA GLY A 162 -1.26 -24.60 -11.70
C GLY A 162 -0.10 -25.35 -11.05
N GLY A 163 0.46 -26.37 -11.71
CA GLY A 163 1.69 -27.06 -11.33
C GLY A 163 2.93 -26.51 -12.06
N VAL A 164 4.12 -26.83 -11.52
CA VAL A 164 5.42 -26.50 -12.11
C VAL A 164 6.14 -27.79 -12.51
N LEU A 165 6.49 -27.90 -13.79
CA LEU A 165 7.33 -28.95 -14.38
C LEU A 165 8.80 -28.57 -14.24
N GLU A 166 9.61 -29.48 -13.73
CA GLU A 166 11.07 -29.34 -13.71
C GLU A 166 11.66 -30.02 -14.94
N CYS A 167 11.92 -29.25 -16.01
CA CYS A 167 12.30 -29.80 -17.32
C CYS A 167 13.78 -30.19 -17.44
N GLY A 168 14.45 -30.43 -16.32
CA GLY A 168 15.85 -30.85 -16.26
C GLY A 168 16.84 -29.68 -16.18
N ALA A 169 18.13 -30.03 -16.21
CA ALA A 169 19.23 -29.08 -16.20
C ALA A 169 20.10 -29.26 -17.44
N CYS A 170 20.59 -28.16 -18.00
CA CYS A 170 21.43 -28.21 -19.20
C CYS A 170 22.77 -28.88 -18.92
N GLY A 171 23.30 -29.58 -19.94
CA GLY A 171 24.63 -30.17 -19.89
C GLY A 171 25.76 -29.11 -19.75
N PRO A 172 26.99 -29.53 -19.45
CA PRO A 172 28.11 -28.61 -19.23
C PRO A 172 28.34 -27.67 -20.41
N GLY A 173 28.36 -26.36 -20.15
CA GLY A 173 28.59 -25.31 -21.17
C GLY A 173 27.32 -24.79 -21.86
N LEU A 174 26.13 -25.22 -21.43
CA LEU A 174 24.84 -24.73 -21.90
C LEU A 174 24.10 -24.04 -20.76
N ALA A 175 23.42 -22.93 -21.06
CA ALA A 175 22.59 -22.23 -20.09
C ALA A 175 21.12 -22.34 -20.47
N CYS A 176 20.27 -22.38 -19.46
CA CYS A 176 18.83 -22.40 -19.67
C CYS A 176 18.35 -21.04 -20.21
N GLY A 177 17.80 -21.02 -21.42
CA GLY A 177 17.51 -19.78 -22.15
C GLY A 177 18.66 -19.28 -23.05
N GLY A 178 19.79 -19.99 -23.11
CA GLY A 178 21.01 -19.52 -23.78
C GLY A 178 20.90 -19.35 -25.30
N SER A 179 19.91 -19.96 -25.95
CA SER A 179 19.63 -19.81 -27.39
C SER A 179 18.78 -18.59 -27.74
N GLY A 180 18.44 -17.75 -26.75
CA GLY A 180 17.48 -16.65 -26.90
C GLY A 180 16.02 -17.09 -26.78
N VAL A 181 15.75 -18.38 -26.52
CA VAL A 181 14.41 -18.93 -26.26
C VAL A 181 14.35 -19.44 -24.82
N ALA A 182 13.49 -18.84 -23.99
CA ALA A 182 13.37 -19.17 -22.57
C ALA A 182 13.06 -20.66 -22.33
N ASN A 183 13.70 -21.24 -21.31
CA ASN A 183 13.55 -22.64 -20.88
C ASN A 183 13.93 -23.68 -21.95
N VAL A 184 14.84 -23.28 -22.86
CA VAL A 184 15.51 -24.17 -23.81
C VAL A 184 17.03 -24.06 -23.60
N CYS A 185 17.72 -25.18 -23.49
CA CYS A 185 19.16 -25.22 -23.38
C CYS A 185 19.80 -24.68 -24.66
N GLY A 186 20.61 -23.65 -24.51
CA GLY A 186 21.39 -23.10 -25.61
C GLY A 186 22.74 -22.60 -25.15
N GLN A 187 23.63 -22.35 -26.10
CA GLN A 187 24.91 -21.72 -25.80
C GLN A 187 24.65 -20.28 -25.42
N ALA A 188 24.75 -19.97 -24.13
CA ALA A 188 24.78 -18.59 -23.66
C ALA A 188 25.86 -17.82 -24.40
N ALA A 189 25.62 -16.52 -24.57
CA ALA A 189 26.65 -15.55 -24.89
C ALA A 189 27.96 -15.90 -24.18
N CYS A 190 29.00 -15.95 -25.00
CA CYS A 190 30.40 -16.32 -24.75
C CYS A 190 30.75 -16.70 -23.30
N LEU A 191 31.15 -17.96 -23.10
CA LEU A 191 31.71 -18.44 -21.83
C LEU A 191 33.11 -17.84 -21.63
N ALA A 192 33.21 -16.87 -20.71
CA ALA A 192 34.48 -16.26 -20.31
C ALA A 192 35.47 -17.34 -19.87
N ALA A 193 36.59 -17.48 -20.59
CA ALA A 193 37.63 -18.42 -20.23
C ALA A 193 38.28 -18.02 -18.89
N THR A 194 38.72 -18.95 -18.05
CA THR A 194 39.44 -18.59 -16.82
C THR A 194 40.95 -18.62 -17.06
N CYS A 195 41.73 -17.95 -16.21
CA CYS A 195 43.21 -17.97 -16.27
C CYS A 195 43.79 -19.39 -16.37
N ALA A 196 43.22 -20.33 -15.63
CA ALA A 196 43.62 -21.73 -15.65
C ALA A 196 43.33 -22.43 -17.00
N VAL A 197 42.18 -22.12 -17.61
CA VAL A 197 41.79 -22.68 -18.93
C VAL A 197 42.64 -22.09 -20.06
N LEU A 198 43.02 -20.81 -19.96
CA LEU A 198 43.91 -20.14 -20.90
C LEU A 198 45.40 -20.45 -20.67
N GLY A 199 45.72 -21.18 -19.60
CA GLY A 199 47.09 -21.52 -19.21
C GLY A 199 47.95 -20.30 -18.85
N ARG A 200 47.35 -19.28 -18.22
CA ARG A 200 48.01 -18.01 -17.81
C ARG A 200 48.00 -17.88 -16.30
N ASP A 201 49.13 -17.44 -15.73
CA ASP A 201 49.34 -17.35 -14.27
C ASP A 201 49.86 -15.97 -13.81
N CYS A 202 49.84 -14.97 -14.71
CA CYS A 202 50.11 -13.58 -14.37
C CYS A 202 49.52 -12.59 -15.39
N GLY A 203 49.31 -11.34 -14.97
CA GLY A 203 48.93 -10.22 -15.84
C GLY A 203 47.47 -10.19 -16.28
N GLU A 204 47.09 -9.16 -17.05
CA GLU A 204 45.74 -8.99 -17.58
C GLU A 204 45.54 -9.74 -18.90
N VAL A 205 44.47 -10.52 -19.00
CA VAL A 205 44.14 -11.35 -20.17
C VAL A 205 42.69 -11.16 -20.55
N LEU A 206 42.37 -11.12 -21.85
CA LEU A 206 40.98 -11.08 -22.29
C LEU A 206 40.35 -12.47 -22.16
N ASP A 207 39.11 -12.53 -21.68
CA ASP A 207 38.37 -13.76 -21.42
C ASP A 207 37.76 -14.41 -22.67
N GLY A 208 38.00 -13.84 -23.84
CA GLY A 208 37.43 -14.27 -25.13
C GLY A 208 36.03 -13.72 -25.40
N CYS A 209 35.44 -13.01 -24.44
CA CYS A 209 34.05 -12.56 -24.43
C CYS A 209 33.91 -11.04 -24.23
N GLY A 210 35.04 -10.32 -24.23
CA GLY A 210 35.11 -8.87 -24.07
C GLY A 210 35.41 -8.41 -22.64
N GLY A 211 35.52 -9.32 -21.68
CA GLY A 211 35.94 -9.05 -20.29
C GLY A 211 37.45 -9.23 -20.08
N ILE A 212 37.96 -8.68 -18.98
CA ILE A 212 39.38 -8.75 -18.57
C ILE A 212 39.49 -9.66 -17.33
N LEU A 213 40.42 -10.61 -17.38
CA LEU A 213 40.85 -11.47 -16.27
C LEU A 213 42.19 -10.98 -15.73
N GLU A 214 42.29 -10.83 -14.41
CA GLU A 214 43.56 -10.60 -13.72
C GLU A 214 44.13 -11.93 -13.20
N CYS A 215 45.16 -12.45 -13.85
CA CYS A 215 45.70 -13.79 -13.55
C CYS A 215 46.79 -13.82 -12.47
N GLY A 216 46.89 -12.77 -11.64
CA GLY A 216 47.85 -12.68 -10.54
C GLY A 216 49.20 -12.05 -10.91
N ALA A 217 50.15 -12.09 -9.98
CA ALA A 217 51.50 -11.52 -10.14
C ALA A 217 52.58 -12.57 -9.83
N CYS A 218 53.69 -12.51 -10.58
CA CYS A 218 54.82 -13.44 -10.42
C CYS A 218 55.58 -13.21 -9.11
N THR A 219 56.25 -14.25 -8.61
CA THR A 219 57.20 -14.15 -7.49
C THR A 219 58.41 -13.30 -7.89
N ALA A 220 59.11 -12.71 -6.91
CA ALA A 220 60.11 -11.64 -7.12
C ALA A 220 61.28 -11.95 -8.07
N GLU A 221 61.50 -13.21 -8.45
CA GLU A 221 62.56 -13.66 -9.35
C GLU A 221 62.05 -14.03 -10.77
N ALA A 222 60.75 -13.87 -11.04
CA ALA A 222 60.10 -14.18 -12.31
C ALA A 222 59.38 -12.95 -12.89
N THR A 223 59.44 -12.78 -14.20
CA THR A 223 58.73 -11.71 -14.92
C THR A 223 57.55 -12.29 -15.68
N CYS A 224 56.42 -11.56 -15.74
CA CYS A 224 55.25 -12.01 -16.48
C CYS A 224 55.55 -12.07 -17.99
N GLY A 225 55.36 -13.23 -18.61
CA GLY A 225 55.79 -13.53 -19.98
C GLY A 225 57.25 -14.00 -20.11
N GLY A 226 57.99 -14.06 -19.00
CA GLY A 226 59.41 -14.46 -18.93
C GLY A 226 59.68 -15.93 -19.20
N ALA A 227 58.65 -16.78 -19.31
CA ALA A 227 58.76 -18.18 -19.71
C ALA A 227 58.83 -18.39 -21.24
N GLY A 228 58.89 -17.31 -22.03
CA GLY A 228 58.80 -17.36 -23.50
C GLY A 228 57.38 -17.61 -24.01
N LYS A 229 56.39 -17.57 -23.11
CA LYS A 229 54.95 -17.64 -23.41
C LYS A 229 54.28 -16.47 -22.72
N ALA A 230 53.43 -15.76 -23.47
CA ALA A 230 52.70 -14.60 -22.97
C ALA A 230 51.95 -14.88 -21.67
N ASN A 231 51.96 -13.95 -20.71
CA ASN A 231 51.18 -14.03 -19.48
C ASN A 231 51.43 -15.33 -18.67
N VAL A 232 52.66 -15.86 -18.76
CA VAL A 232 53.18 -16.98 -17.97
C VAL A 232 54.48 -16.57 -17.26
N CYS A 233 54.56 -16.78 -15.95
CA CYS A 233 55.72 -16.43 -15.13
C CYS A 233 56.96 -17.24 -15.51
N GLY A 234 58.10 -16.57 -15.73
CA GLY A 234 59.39 -17.24 -15.92
C GLY A 234 60.61 -16.33 -15.75
N PRO A 235 61.83 -16.89 -15.74
CA PRO A 235 63.06 -16.17 -15.37
C PRO A 235 63.63 -15.24 -16.47
N GLY A 236 62.96 -15.09 -17.62
CA GLY A 236 63.39 -14.23 -18.73
C GLY A 236 62.80 -12.83 -18.71
N THR A 237 63.40 -11.90 -19.47
CA THR A 237 62.86 -10.54 -19.69
C THR A 237 61.81 -10.58 -20.79
N CYS A 238 60.58 -10.14 -20.51
CA CYS A 238 59.51 -10.11 -21.49
C CYS A 238 59.68 -8.93 -22.46
N VAL A 239 59.54 -9.18 -23.77
CA VAL A 239 59.57 -8.14 -24.80
C VAL A 239 58.15 -7.96 -25.34
N PRO A 240 57.48 -6.83 -25.07
CA PRO A 240 56.09 -6.63 -25.46
C PRO A 240 55.96 -6.51 -26.98
N VAL A 241 54.96 -7.19 -27.55
CA VAL A 241 54.61 -7.06 -28.97
C VAL A 241 53.78 -5.79 -29.19
N THR A 242 53.82 -5.23 -30.40
CA THR A 242 53.00 -4.06 -30.79
C THR A 242 51.81 -4.49 -31.65
N CYS A 243 50.78 -3.63 -31.75
CA CYS A 243 49.62 -3.87 -32.63
C CYS A 243 50.04 -4.16 -34.08
N GLU A 244 51.04 -3.43 -34.57
CA GLU A 244 51.61 -3.59 -35.91
C GLU A 244 52.31 -4.96 -36.08
N ALA A 245 53.10 -5.38 -35.09
CA ALA A 245 53.76 -6.68 -35.10
C ALA A 245 52.77 -7.86 -35.03
N LEU A 246 51.58 -7.64 -34.46
CA LEU A 246 50.49 -8.62 -34.37
C LEU A 246 49.52 -8.57 -35.56
N GLY A 247 49.70 -7.61 -36.47
CA GLY A 247 48.81 -7.40 -37.62
C GLY A 247 47.38 -7.00 -37.23
N ARG A 248 47.20 -6.32 -36.09
CA ARG A 248 45.88 -5.89 -35.58
C ARG A 248 45.74 -4.38 -35.69
N ASN A 249 44.60 -3.91 -36.18
CA ASN A 249 44.33 -2.48 -36.42
C ASN A 249 43.00 -1.99 -35.83
N CYS A 250 42.39 -2.79 -34.96
CA CYS A 250 41.27 -2.36 -34.13
C CYS A 250 41.15 -3.21 -32.86
N GLY A 251 40.46 -2.69 -31.85
CA GLY A 251 40.13 -3.44 -30.63
C GLY A 251 41.30 -3.60 -29.66
N ARG A 252 41.03 -4.32 -28.56
CA ARG A 252 41.97 -4.56 -27.46
C ARG A 252 42.73 -5.87 -27.66
N VAL A 253 44.05 -5.86 -27.46
CA VAL A 253 44.92 -7.03 -27.65
C VAL A 253 45.98 -7.06 -26.55
N SER A 254 46.31 -8.22 -25.96
CA SER A 254 47.41 -8.28 -24.97
C SER A 254 48.79 -8.13 -25.64
N ASP A 255 49.69 -7.41 -24.99
CA ASP A 255 51.10 -7.25 -25.40
C ASP A 255 51.97 -8.48 -25.08
N GLY A 256 51.38 -9.49 -24.45
CA GLY A 256 52.03 -10.73 -24.04
C GLY A 256 52.96 -10.62 -22.82
N CYS A 257 53.11 -9.42 -22.25
CA CYS A 257 53.91 -9.14 -21.05
C CYS A 257 53.05 -8.65 -19.88
N GLY A 258 51.73 -8.81 -19.98
CA GLY A 258 50.76 -8.50 -18.94
C GLY A 258 50.02 -7.17 -19.11
N ALA A 259 50.27 -6.40 -20.18
CA ALA A 259 49.51 -5.18 -20.50
C ALA A 259 48.57 -5.38 -21.70
N VAL A 260 47.58 -4.50 -21.82
CA VAL A 260 46.62 -4.46 -22.94
C VAL A 260 46.94 -3.30 -23.88
N LEU A 261 47.06 -3.61 -25.17
CA LEU A 261 47.23 -2.67 -26.28
C LEU A 261 45.87 -2.27 -26.86
N GLU A 262 45.68 -0.97 -27.11
CA GLU A 262 44.52 -0.40 -27.78
C GLU A 262 44.85 -0.15 -29.27
N CYS A 263 44.44 -1.05 -30.16
CA CYS A 263 44.88 -1.05 -31.55
C CYS A 263 44.04 -0.18 -32.50
N GLY A 264 43.26 0.78 -31.98
CA GLY A 264 42.45 1.71 -32.77
C GLY A 264 41.00 1.25 -33.00
N GLY A 265 40.28 1.93 -33.91
CA GLY A 265 38.88 1.66 -34.24
C GLY A 265 38.61 1.73 -35.74
N CYS A 266 37.62 0.96 -36.23
CA CYS A 266 37.28 0.89 -37.64
C CYS A 266 36.39 2.06 -38.06
N THR A 267 36.62 2.58 -39.27
CA THR A 267 35.72 3.55 -39.88
C THR A 267 34.50 2.84 -40.44
N ALA A 268 33.30 3.30 -40.07
CA ALA A 268 32.07 2.77 -40.66
C ALA A 268 32.16 2.85 -42.19
N PRO A 269 31.82 1.78 -42.92
CA PRO A 269 30.99 0.64 -42.50
C PRO A 269 31.75 -0.66 -42.19
N GLU A 270 33.02 -0.58 -41.80
CA GLU A 270 33.82 -1.73 -41.38
C GLU A 270 33.62 -2.01 -39.89
N THR A 271 33.62 -3.28 -39.52
CA THR A 271 33.54 -3.70 -38.11
C THR A 271 34.83 -4.37 -37.68
N CYS A 272 35.18 -4.23 -36.41
CA CYS A 272 36.38 -4.86 -35.88
C CYS A 272 36.20 -6.38 -35.83
N GLY A 273 37.05 -7.13 -36.54
CA GLY A 273 36.85 -8.56 -36.80
C GLY A 273 36.10 -8.87 -38.11
N GLY A 274 35.59 -7.84 -38.79
CA GLY A 274 34.79 -7.99 -40.01
C GLY A 274 35.55 -8.53 -41.22
N ALA A 275 36.88 -8.56 -41.21
CA ALA A 275 37.70 -9.19 -42.25
C ALA A 275 37.69 -10.75 -42.20
N GLY A 276 36.97 -11.35 -41.24
CA GLY A 276 37.06 -12.79 -40.93
C GLY A 276 38.27 -13.15 -40.07
N VAL A 277 38.97 -12.14 -39.53
CA VAL A 277 40.14 -12.27 -38.65
C VAL A 277 39.97 -11.29 -37.50
N ASP A 278 40.02 -11.78 -36.26
CA ASP A 278 39.81 -10.97 -35.04
C ASP A 278 40.70 -9.73 -34.98
N ASN A 279 40.19 -8.62 -34.45
CA ASN A 279 40.97 -7.39 -34.26
C ASN A 279 41.59 -6.82 -35.56
N VAL A 280 41.01 -7.17 -36.71
CA VAL A 280 41.29 -6.59 -38.03
C VAL A 280 40.01 -5.99 -38.62
N CYS A 281 40.06 -4.72 -38.99
CA CYS A 281 38.97 -4.05 -39.70
C CYS A 281 38.76 -4.69 -41.07
N GLY A 282 37.52 -5.03 -41.37
CA GLY A 282 37.12 -5.44 -42.71
C GLY A 282 35.62 -5.64 -42.82
N ARG A 283 35.20 -6.19 -43.95
CA ARG A 283 33.81 -6.56 -44.23
C ARG A 283 33.75 -8.03 -44.61
N ALA A 284 32.80 -8.76 -44.02
CA ALA A 284 32.59 -10.15 -44.37
C ALA A 284 32.09 -10.20 -45.82
N ALA A 285 32.63 -11.12 -46.62
CA ALA A 285 32.07 -11.44 -47.93
C ALA A 285 30.68 -12.05 -47.72
N CYS A 286 29.68 -11.20 -47.64
CA CYS A 286 28.29 -11.57 -47.47
C CYS A 286 27.61 -11.43 -48.81
N THR A 287 27.11 -12.54 -49.35
CA THR A 287 26.35 -12.53 -50.60
C THR A 287 24.92 -12.07 -50.26
N PRO A 288 24.49 -10.88 -50.68
CA PRO A 288 23.19 -10.34 -50.31
C PRO A 288 22.06 -11.18 -50.88
N ALA A 289 21.04 -11.45 -50.06
CA ALA A 289 19.83 -12.10 -50.51
C ALA A 289 19.10 -11.24 -51.56
N THR A 290 18.17 -11.83 -52.31
CA THR A 290 17.27 -11.11 -53.22
C THR A 290 15.83 -11.16 -52.71
N CYS A 291 14.99 -10.23 -53.13
CA CYS A 291 13.56 -10.22 -52.78
C CYS A 291 12.88 -11.56 -53.08
N ALA A 292 13.23 -12.17 -54.23
CA ALA A 292 12.72 -13.48 -54.62
C ALA A 292 13.21 -14.62 -53.70
N SER A 293 14.46 -14.61 -53.27
CA SER A 293 14.98 -15.64 -52.37
C SER A 293 14.45 -15.52 -50.93
N LEU A 294 13.93 -14.35 -50.55
CA LEU A 294 13.31 -14.10 -49.24
C LEU A 294 11.78 -14.23 -49.28
N GLY A 295 11.19 -14.51 -50.45
CA GLY A 295 9.74 -14.60 -50.65
C GLY A 295 9.01 -13.28 -50.36
N LYS A 296 9.63 -12.13 -50.70
CA LYS A 296 9.10 -10.78 -50.43
C LYS A 296 8.79 -10.04 -51.72
N ASP A 297 7.58 -9.47 -51.81
CA ASP A 297 7.02 -8.88 -53.03
C ASP A 297 6.83 -7.36 -52.93
N CYS A 298 7.12 -6.76 -51.78
CA CYS A 298 6.96 -5.32 -51.57
C CYS A 298 7.75 -4.78 -50.36
N GLY A 299 8.00 -3.46 -50.37
CA GLY A 299 8.62 -2.74 -49.26
C GLY A 299 10.13 -2.96 -49.16
N THR A 300 10.73 -2.45 -48.08
CA THR A 300 12.17 -2.55 -47.81
C THR A 300 12.46 -3.70 -46.86
N VAL A 301 13.42 -4.55 -47.20
CA VAL A 301 13.87 -5.69 -46.38
C VAL A 301 15.39 -5.73 -46.30
N ALA A 302 15.95 -6.20 -45.18
CA ALA A 302 17.39 -6.35 -45.06
C ALA A 302 17.90 -7.48 -45.99
N ASP A 303 19.06 -7.29 -46.61
CA ASP A 303 19.69 -8.31 -47.49
C ASP A 303 20.46 -9.40 -46.73
N GLY A 304 20.47 -9.34 -45.39
CA GLY A 304 21.23 -10.23 -44.52
C GLY A 304 22.71 -9.87 -44.38
N CYS A 305 23.17 -8.80 -45.03
CA CYS A 305 24.56 -8.37 -45.15
C CYS A 305 24.80 -6.91 -44.73
N GLY A 306 23.81 -6.30 -44.08
CA GLY A 306 23.84 -4.90 -43.66
C GLY A 306 23.39 -3.91 -44.75
N GLY A 307 22.93 -4.39 -45.91
CA GLY A 307 22.27 -3.60 -46.94
C GLY A 307 20.73 -3.76 -46.91
N THR A 308 20.03 -2.96 -47.72
CA THR A 308 18.56 -2.97 -47.81
C THR A 308 18.12 -3.22 -49.25
N LEU A 309 17.25 -4.22 -49.44
CA LEU A 309 16.58 -4.55 -50.70
C LEU A 309 15.25 -3.81 -50.76
N SER A 310 14.93 -3.28 -51.94
CA SER A 310 13.63 -2.64 -52.21
C SER A 310 12.82 -3.54 -53.14
N CYS A 311 11.82 -4.24 -52.59
CA CYS A 311 11.10 -5.33 -53.26
C CYS A 311 9.87 -4.87 -54.06
N GLY A 312 9.78 -3.57 -54.38
CA GLY A 312 8.70 -3.00 -55.18
C GLY A 312 7.47 -2.57 -54.37
N ALA A 313 6.41 -2.21 -55.10
CA ALA A 313 5.13 -1.80 -54.55
C ALA A 313 4.02 -2.75 -55.04
N CYS A 314 2.96 -2.87 -54.26
CA CYS A 314 1.86 -3.78 -54.56
C CYS A 314 0.93 -3.26 -55.66
N PRO A 315 0.28 -4.14 -56.44
CA PRO A 315 -0.76 -3.76 -57.40
C PRO A 315 -1.96 -3.08 -56.73
N ASP A 316 -2.68 -2.25 -57.48
CA ASP A 316 -3.86 -1.52 -57.01
C ASP A 316 -4.87 -2.45 -56.32
N GLY A 317 -5.24 -2.10 -55.08
CA GLY A 317 -6.16 -2.89 -54.24
C GLY A 317 -5.47 -3.82 -53.23
N SER A 318 -4.14 -3.89 -53.20
CA SER A 318 -3.38 -4.64 -52.20
C SER A 318 -2.41 -3.74 -51.43
N ARG A 319 -2.15 -4.05 -50.15
CA ARG A 319 -1.18 -3.33 -49.31
C ARG A 319 -0.04 -4.27 -48.93
N CYS A 320 1.15 -3.70 -48.79
CA CYS A 320 2.31 -4.45 -48.36
C CYS A 320 2.12 -4.93 -46.92
N GLY A 321 2.10 -6.25 -46.69
CA GLY A 321 1.71 -6.85 -45.42
C GLY A 321 0.21 -7.10 -45.23
N GLY A 322 -0.64 -6.76 -46.22
CA GLY A 322 -2.10 -6.72 -46.07
C GLY A 322 -2.78 -8.06 -45.77
N GLY A 323 -2.12 -9.19 -46.04
CA GLY A 323 -2.62 -10.54 -45.76
C GLY A 323 -2.07 -11.18 -44.48
N GLY A 324 -1.44 -10.41 -43.59
CA GLY A 324 -0.88 -10.90 -42.31
C GLY A 324 0.57 -11.39 -42.39
N THR A 325 1.18 -11.43 -43.58
CA THR A 325 2.61 -11.76 -43.75
C THR A 325 3.39 -10.50 -44.14
N PRO A 326 4.35 -10.02 -43.32
CA PRO A 326 5.13 -8.82 -43.62
C PRO A 326 5.89 -8.92 -44.95
N ASN A 327 5.90 -7.79 -45.69
CA ASN A 327 6.59 -7.61 -46.97
C ASN A 327 6.08 -8.50 -48.12
N VAL A 328 4.83 -8.99 -48.01
CA VAL A 328 4.09 -9.70 -49.07
C VAL A 328 2.79 -8.94 -49.36
N CYS A 329 2.43 -8.78 -50.64
CA CYS A 329 1.21 -8.08 -51.02
C CYS A 329 -0.03 -8.91 -50.67
N GLY A 330 -0.98 -8.33 -49.93
CA GLY A 330 -2.22 -9.00 -49.57
C GLY A 330 -3.42 -8.05 -49.50
N ALA A 331 -4.63 -8.60 -49.56
CA ALA A 331 -5.89 -7.86 -49.47
C ALA A 331 -6.14 -7.40 -48.03
N ALA A 332 -6.40 -6.10 -47.83
CA ALA A 332 -6.53 -5.49 -46.52
C ALA A 332 -7.78 -5.97 -45.77
N ALA A 333 -7.60 -6.90 -44.84
CA ALA A 333 -8.58 -7.27 -43.82
C ALA A 333 -8.12 -6.86 -42.41
N CYS A 334 -7.27 -5.84 -42.29
CA CYS A 334 -6.89 -5.31 -41.00
C CYS A 334 -7.85 -4.17 -40.62
N ARG A 335 -8.68 -4.41 -39.61
CA ARG A 335 -9.54 -3.38 -39.02
C ARG A 335 -8.72 -2.71 -37.90
N PRO A 336 -8.37 -1.42 -38.03
CA PRO A 336 -7.58 -0.72 -37.02
C PRO A 336 -8.36 -0.62 -35.70
N GLU A 337 -7.65 -0.82 -34.60
CA GLU A 337 -8.18 -0.61 -33.26
C GLU A 337 -8.41 0.89 -32.98
N THR A 338 -9.16 1.21 -31.93
CA THR A 338 -9.37 2.60 -31.49
C THR A 338 -8.74 2.85 -30.13
N CYS A 339 -8.44 4.12 -29.80
CA CYS A 339 -7.90 4.49 -28.49
C CYS A 339 -8.74 3.94 -27.33
N GLN A 340 -10.06 3.90 -27.50
CA GLN A 340 -10.99 3.35 -26.51
C GLN A 340 -10.83 1.84 -26.31
N VAL A 341 -10.66 1.08 -27.40
CA VAL A 341 -10.47 -0.38 -27.32
C VAL A 341 -9.09 -0.73 -26.74
N LEU A 342 -8.08 0.10 -27.00
CA LEU A 342 -6.73 -0.05 -26.43
C LEU A 342 -6.60 0.50 -25.00
N GLY A 343 -7.64 1.12 -24.45
CA GLY A 343 -7.62 1.73 -23.11
C GLY A 343 -6.64 2.90 -22.98
N LYS A 344 -6.40 3.67 -24.06
CA LYS A 344 -5.41 4.77 -24.11
C LYS A 344 -6.11 6.12 -24.18
N THR A 345 -5.69 7.06 -23.34
CA THR A 345 -6.32 8.39 -23.17
C THR A 345 -5.38 9.56 -23.50
N CYS A 346 -4.13 9.30 -23.88
CA CYS A 346 -3.22 10.33 -24.36
C CYS A 346 -2.10 9.80 -25.27
N GLY A 347 -1.47 10.72 -26.00
CA GLY A 347 -0.27 10.43 -26.80
C GLY A 347 -0.56 9.67 -28.11
N THR A 348 0.50 9.20 -28.77
CA THR A 348 0.42 8.46 -30.03
C THR A 348 0.64 6.97 -29.81
N VAL A 349 -0.26 6.13 -30.33
CA VAL A 349 -0.19 4.66 -30.22
C VAL A 349 -0.37 3.99 -31.58
N ALA A 350 0.09 2.76 -31.75
CA ALA A 350 -0.15 2.01 -32.99
C ALA A 350 -1.60 1.50 -33.05
N ASP A 351 -2.17 1.46 -34.26
CA ASP A 351 -3.56 0.99 -34.50
C ASP A 351 -3.68 -0.53 -34.69
N GLY A 352 -2.57 -1.27 -34.56
CA GLY A 352 -2.51 -2.72 -34.81
C GLY A 352 -2.47 -3.11 -36.30
N CYS A 353 -2.58 -2.15 -37.22
CA CYS A 353 -2.65 -2.34 -38.68
C CYS A 353 -1.57 -1.56 -39.45
N GLY A 354 -0.53 -1.09 -38.74
CA GLY A 354 0.58 -0.33 -39.31
C GLY A 354 0.32 1.17 -39.44
N GLY A 355 -0.79 1.68 -38.91
CA GLY A 355 -1.07 3.10 -38.72
C GLY A 355 -0.88 3.55 -37.26
N THR A 356 -1.04 4.85 -37.02
CA THR A 356 -0.95 5.47 -35.69
C THR A 356 -2.24 6.19 -35.31
N LEU A 357 -2.66 6.03 -34.06
CA LEU A 357 -3.79 6.71 -33.43
C LEU A 357 -3.25 7.82 -32.53
N SER A 358 -3.94 8.95 -32.48
CA SER A 358 -3.67 10.05 -31.55
C SER A 358 -4.78 10.09 -30.50
N CYS A 359 -4.45 9.71 -29.27
CA CYS A 359 -5.43 9.46 -28.20
C CYS A 359 -5.70 10.65 -27.29
N GLY A 360 -5.35 11.87 -27.73
CA GLY A 360 -5.56 13.12 -26.98
C GLY A 360 -4.34 13.57 -26.17
N SER A 361 -4.54 14.62 -25.38
CA SER A 361 -3.55 15.23 -24.49
C SER A 361 -4.16 15.43 -23.10
N CYS A 362 -3.37 15.18 -22.06
CA CYS A 362 -3.84 15.35 -20.68
C CYS A 362 -3.99 16.83 -20.32
N THR A 363 -4.97 17.12 -19.47
CA THR A 363 -5.16 18.44 -18.88
C THR A 363 -4.40 18.51 -17.56
N ALA A 364 -3.64 19.59 -17.34
CA ALA A 364 -2.91 19.78 -16.08
C ALA A 364 -3.87 19.67 -14.87
N PRO A 365 -3.48 18.97 -13.78
CA PRO A 365 -2.13 18.51 -13.44
C PRO A 365 -1.75 17.10 -13.96
N GLU A 366 -2.56 16.46 -14.79
CA GLU A 366 -2.30 15.10 -15.28
C GLU A 366 -1.15 15.05 -16.29
N THR A 367 -0.32 14.01 -16.21
CA THR A 367 0.77 13.74 -17.15
C THR A 367 0.52 12.44 -17.90
N CYS A 368 0.83 12.41 -19.20
CA CYS A 368 0.65 11.22 -20.02
C CYS A 368 1.64 10.13 -19.62
N GLY A 369 1.14 9.02 -19.06
CA GLY A 369 1.97 7.94 -18.49
C GLY A 369 2.37 8.14 -17.03
N GLY A 370 1.67 8.98 -16.26
CA GLY A 370 2.05 9.37 -14.89
C GLY A 370 2.02 8.28 -13.81
N THR A 371 1.56 7.05 -14.11
CA THR A 371 1.46 5.91 -13.17
C THR A 371 2.10 4.65 -13.74
N ASP A 372 3.16 4.77 -14.54
CA ASP A 372 3.84 3.66 -15.25
C ASP A 372 2.96 2.85 -16.21
N VAL A 373 1.73 3.32 -16.48
CA VAL A 373 0.85 2.81 -17.52
C VAL A 373 0.98 3.70 -18.75
N PRO A 374 1.64 3.25 -19.84
CA PRO A 374 1.89 4.09 -21.00
C PRO A 374 0.60 4.58 -21.65
N ASN A 375 0.60 5.85 -22.07
CA ASN A 375 -0.45 6.47 -22.88
C ASN A 375 -1.82 6.57 -22.18
N VAL A 376 -1.80 6.69 -20.85
CA VAL A 376 -2.98 6.98 -20.00
C VAL A 376 -2.70 8.24 -19.18
N CYS A 377 -3.66 9.17 -19.13
CA CYS A 377 -3.58 10.35 -18.27
C CYS A 377 -3.76 9.95 -16.80
N ALA A 378 -2.82 10.39 -15.98
CA ALA A 378 -2.91 10.24 -14.54
C ALA A 378 -2.17 11.39 -13.84
N THR A 379 -2.60 11.70 -12.63
CA THR A 379 -1.87 12.59 -11.72
C THR A 379 -0.70 11.82 -11.11
N SER A 380 0.53 12.20 -11.43
CA SER A 380 1.70 11.71 -10.71
C SER A 380 1.67 12.30 -9.30
N ASN A 381 1.53 11.47 -8.26
CA ASN A 381 1.77 11.92 -6.89
C ASN A 381 3.21 12.46 -6.83
N PRO A 382 3.44 13.70 -6.39
CA PRO A 382 4.80 14.22 -6.32
C PRO A 382 5.56 13.40 -5.28
N VAL A 383 6.82 13.06 -5.57
CA VAL A 383 7.70 12.15 -4.79
C VAL A 383 7.86 12.55 -3.31
N CYS A 384 7.43 13.73 -2.92
CA CYS A 384 7.48 14.24 -1.55
C CYS A 384 6.13 14.22 -0.80
N ALA A 385 5.05 13.74 -1.42
CA ALA A 385 3.76 13.63 -0.76
C ALA A 385 3.19 12.23 -0.95
N ASP A 386 3.03 11.50 0.15
CA ASP A 386 2.39 10.20 0.18
C ASP A 386 0.91 10.30 -0.24
N ARG A 387 0.22 11.37 0.21
CA ARG A 387 -1.22 11.53 -0.04
C ARG A 387 -1.68 12.98 -0.08
N ASP A 388 -2.53 13.32 -1.03
CA ASP A 388 -3.29 14.58 -1.03
C ASP A 388 -4.60 14.42 -0.25
N LEU A 389 -4.78 15.26 0.77
CA LEU A 389 -5.95 15.30 1.65
C LEU A 389 -7.04 16.25 1.14
N GLY A 390 -6.77 16.98 0.04
CA GLY A 390 -7.72 17.94 -0.53
C GLY A 390 -7.89 19.18 0.35
N SER A 391 -9.14 19.57 0.60
CA SER A 391 -9.48 20.79 1.36
C SER A 391 -10.55 20.56 2.44
N ALA A 392 -10.77 19.31 2.81
CA ALA A 392 -11.72 18.95 3.86
C ALA A 392 -11.25 19.51 5.23
N LEU A 393 -12.23 19.92 6.04
CA LEU A 393 -12.06 20.34 7.44
C LEU A 393 -13.27 19.86 8.27
N PRO A 394 -13.04 19.27 9.45
CA PRO A 394 -11.74 18.84 9.96
C PRO A 394 -11.16 17.70 9.10
N ALA A 395 -9.84 17.48 9.16
CA ALA A 395 -9.19 16.35 8.50
C ALA A 395 -8.35 15.55 9.50
N THR A 396 -8.56 14.24 9.51
CA THR A 396 -7.81 13.29 10.35
C THR A 396 -7.12 12.25 9.49
N VAL A 397 -5.86 11.97 9.80
CA VAL A 397 -5.08 10.93 9.16
C VAL A 397 -4.44 10.05 10.22
N ARG A 398 -4.77 8.77 10.20
CA ARG A 398 -4.07 7.76 10.99
C ARG A 398 -3.08 7.04 10.09
N GLY A 399 -1.85 6.87 10.55
CA GLY A 399 -0.77 6.32 9.74
C GLY A 399 0.39 5.81 10.58
N SER A 400 1.44 5.39 9.89
CA SER A 400 2.68 4.96 10.54
C SER A 400 3.89 5.42 9.73
N THR A 401 4.94 5.83 10.43
CA THR A 401 6.26 6.08 9.85
C THR A 401 7.10 4.80 9.75
N VAL A 402 6.61 3.66 10.27
CA VAL A 402 7.29 2.37 10.12
C VAL A 402 7.44 2.05 8.62
N GLU A 403 8.67 1.69 8.23
CA GLU A 403 9.05 1.40 6.82
C GLU A 403 8.80 2.56 5.84
N ALA A 404 8.59 3.78 6.33
CA ALA A 404 8.59 4.96 5.48
C ALA A 404 10.02 5.32 5.05
N ASN A 405 10.12 6.15 4.01
CA ASN A 405 11.39 6.75 3.62
C ASN A 405 11.69 7.96 4.53
N ASP A 406 12.94 8.41 4.51
CA ASP A 406 13.41 9.68 5.10
C ASP A 406 13.49 10.71 3.95
N ASP A 407 12.33 11.23 3.54
CA ASP A 407 12.14 12.15 2.41
C ASP A 407 12.03 13.62 2.87
N HIS A 408 11.90 13.86 4.17
CA HIS A 408 11.69 15.17 4.78
C HIS A 408 12.63 15.42 5.95
N ALA A 409 13.08 16.67 6.07
CA ALA A 409 13.87 17.11 7.21
C ALA A 409 13.50 18.54 7.54
N ALA A 410 12.92 18.74 8.72
CA ALA A 410 12.45 20.05 9.16
C ALA A 410 13.54 20.82 9.91
N SER A 411 13.36 22.14 10.04
CA SER A 411 14.33 22.99 10.74
C SER A 411 14.46 22.66 12.23
N CYS A 412 13.41 22.07 12.82
CA CYS A 412 13.39 21.68 14.23
C CYS A 412 13.76 20.20 14.48
N GLY A 413 14.08 19.42 13.45
CA GLY A 413 14.58 18.05 13.56
C GLY A 413 14.07 17.13 12.45
N GLY A 414 14.16 15.81 12.68
CA GLY A 414 13.61 14.79 11.78
C GLY A 414 14.63 14.06 10.92
N ALA A 415 15.68 14.77 10.48
CA ALA A 415 16.71 14.20 9.61
C ALA A 415 17.29 12.85 10.10
N GLY A 416 17.19 11.82 9.26
CA GLY A 416 17.65 10.47 9.59
C GLY A 416 16.57 9.54 10.17
N ALA A 417 15.33 10.00 10.30
CA ALA A 417 14.19 9.20 10.72
C ALA A 417 13.15 9.10 9.59
N PRO A 418 12.35 8.03 9.52
CA PRO A 418 11.29 7.92 8.54
C PRO A 418 10.16 8.93 8.74
N ASP A 419 9.63 9.44 7.63
CA ASP A 419 8.62 10.50 7.61
C ASP A 419 7.49 10.23 6.61
N ARG A 420 6.42 11.03 6.71
CA ARG A 420 5.28 11.04 5.79
C ARG A 420 4.91 12.47 5.40
N GLY A 421 4.63 12.68 4.12
CA GLY A 421 4.22 13.95 3.55
C GLY A 421 2.76 13.97 3.08
N TYR A 422 2.02 15.01 3.45
CA TYR A 422 0.62 15.18 3.09
C TYR A 422 0.38 16.54 2.42
N LEU A 423 -0.26 16.55 1.26
CA LEU A 423 -0.75 17.80 0.68
C LEU A 423 -2.12 18.15 1.28
N TRP A 424 -2.31 19.42 1.60
CA TRP A 424 -3.61 19.94 2.02
C TRP A 424 -3.78 21.38 1.54
N THR A 425 -5.02 21.75 1.21
CA THR A 425 -5.37 23.07 0.64
C THR A 425 -6.35 23.79 1.56
N ALA A 426 -5.97 24.98 2.01
CA ALA A 426 -6.81 25.79 2.88
C ALA A 426 -8.14 26.18 2.20
N PRO A 427 -9.31 25.73 2.71
CA PRO A 427 -10.60 26.01 2.06
C PRO A 427 -11.06 27.47 2.22
N ARG A 428 -10.47 28.19 3.19
CA ARG A 428 -10.75 29.60 3.50
C ARG A 428 -9.51 30.27 4.09
N THR A 429 -9.49 31.60 4.13
CA THR A 429 -8.43 32.34 4.82
C THR A 429 -8.70 32.31 6.32
N ASP A 430 -7.83 31.67 7.09
CA ASP A 430 -7.89 31.60 8.55
C ASP A 430 -6.54 31.13 9.15
N THR A 431 -6.45 31.02 10.47
CA THR A 431 -5.41 30.24 11.15
C THR A 431 -5.86 28.80 11.35
N PHE A 432 -5.02 27.86 10.93
CA PHE A 432 -5.28 26.42 11.03
C PHE A 432 -4.31 25.78 12.01
N THR A 433 -4.79 24.84 12.80
CA THR A 433 -4.00 23.98 13.67
C THR A 433 -3.64 22.70 12.93
N PHE A 434 -2.41 22.26 13.16
CA PHE A 434 -1.91 20.97 12.74
C PHE A 434 -1.31 20.34 13.98
N ASP A 435 -1.77 19.15 14.35
CA ASP A 435 -1.34 18.50 15.57
C ASP A 435 -1.25 16.98 15.37
N THR A 436 -0.44 16.33 16.20
CA THR A 436 -0.28 14.87 16.18
C THR A 436 -0.62 14.24 17.52
N ALA A 437 -1.70 14.71 18.16
CA ALA A 437 -2.18 14.20 19.43
C ALA A 437 -2.34 12.67 19.43
N ARG A 438 -2.13 12.04 20.59
CA ARG A 438 -2.17 10.57 20.80
C ARG A 438 -1.20 9.75 19.94
N SER A 439 -0.25 10.36 19.25
CA SER A 439 0.74 9.60 18.49
C SER A 439 1.63 8.75 19.40
N ALA A 440 1.77 7.46 19.08
CA ALA A 440 2.69 6.51 19.73
C ALA A 440 4.11 6.61 19.16
N VAL A 441 4.51 7.84 18.82
CA VAL A 441 5.84 8.18 18.33
C VAL A 441 6.15 9.59 18.80
N ARG A 442 7.43 9.86 19.05
CA ARG A 442 7.88 11.23 19.31
C ARG A 442 7.89 12.01 18.00
N SER A 443 6.74 12.54 17.64
CA SER A 443 6.51 13.20 16.37
C SER A 443 7.18 14.57 16.28
N ILE A 444 7.60 14.91 15.08
CA ILE A 444 8.02 16.23 14.64
C ILE A 444 7.04 16.61 13.52
N LEU A 445 6.43 17.78 13.66
CA LEU A 445 5.42 18.26 12.73
C LEU A 445 5.93 19.54 12.07
N ALA A 446 5.93 19.56 10.74
CA ALA A 446 6.28 20.76 9.99
C ALA A 446 5.28 21.02 8.86
N VAL A 447 5.09 22.30 8.56
CA VAL A 447 4.19 22.78 7.52
C VAL A 447 4.96 23.69 6.58
N TYR A 448 4.93 23.41 5.28
CA TYR A 448 5.63 24.13 4.24
C TYR A 448 4.66 24.85 3.30
N ALA A 449 5.05 26.02 2.82
CA ALA A 449 4.25 26.85 1.92
C ALA A 449 4.28 26.30 0.49
N GLY A 450 3.12 26.06 -0.10
CA GLY A 450 3.03 25.40 -1.41
C GLY A 450 3.12 23.88 -1.27
N GLY A 451 3.39 23.19 -2.36
CA GLY A 451 3.65 21.75 -2.34
C GLY A 451 5.12 21.42 -2.05
N CYS A 452 5.64 20.41 -2.75
CA CYS A 452 7.03 19.97 -2.62
C CYS A 452 8.07 21.09 -2.82
N GLY A 453 9.05 21.17 -1.91
CA GLY A 453 10.12 22.18 -1.96
C GLY A 453 9.71 23.58 -1.50
N GLY A 454 8.55 23.69 -0.85
CA GLY A 454 8.04 24.90 -0.23
C GLY A 454 8.93 25.45 0.89
N ALA A 455 8.78 26.74 1.20
CA ALA A 455 9.44 27.33 2.37
C ALA A 455 8.73 26.89 3.66
N GLU A 456 9.49 26.46 4.68
CA GLU A 456 8.91 26.08 5.97
C GLU A 456 8.19 27.27 6.62
N LEU A 457 6.92 27.08 6.98
CA LEU A 457 6.08 28.06 7.65
C LEU A 457 6.13 27.89 9.17
N ALA A 458 6.15 26.65 9.65
CA ALA A 458 6.22 26.31 11.06
C ALA A 458 6.77 24.90 11.26
N CYS A 459 7.40 24.67 12.41
CA CYS A 459 7.90 23.37 12.84
C CYS A 459 7.77 23.25 14.37
N ALA A 460 7.42 22.06 14.86
CA ALA A 460 7.40 21.74 16.29
C ALA A 460 7.83 20.30 16.57
N THR A 461 8.45 20.09 17.73
CA THR A 461 8.90 18.77 18.26
C THR A 461 8.13 18.34 19.51
N GLY A 462 7.04 19.05 19.80
CA GLY A 462 6.22 18.87 20.99
C GLY A 462 5.15 19.96 21.07
N GLY A 463 4.45 20.00 22.19
CA GLY A 463 3.39 20.99 22.41
C GLY A 463 1.98 20.41 22.38
N ILE A 464 1.82 19.12 22.70
CA ILE A 464 0.55 18.51 23.08
C ILE A 464 0.80 17.76 24.39
N SER A 465 -0.21 17.72 25.27
CA SER A 465 -0.08 17.16 26.62
C SER A 465 -0.18 15.62 26.66
N TYR A 466 -0.59 14.98 25.57
CA TYR A 466 -0.80 13.52 25.45
C TYR A 466 0.06 12.90 24.34
N GLY A 467 0.71 11.79 24.68
CA GLY A 467 1.60 11.05 23.79
C GLY A 467 2.85 11.84 23.39
N GLY A 468 3.49 11.38 22.31
CA GLY A 468 4.66 12.03 21.72
C GLY A 468 4.33 13.13 20.70
N GLY A 469 3.12 13.69 20.77
CA GLY A 469 2.57 14.62 19.79
C GLY A 469 3.26 15.99 19.72
N ALA A 470 3.23 16.61 18.54
CA ALA A 470 3.72 17.94 18.24
C ALA A 470 2.63 18.79 17.57
N ARG A 471 2.70 20.11 17.73
CA ARG A 471 1.67 21.02 17.22
C ARG A 471 2.22 22.31 16.64
N VAL A 472 1.60 22.77 15.56
CA VAL A 472 1.80 24.11 14.98
C VAL A 472 0.47 24.77 14.63
N ALA A 473 0.45 26.10 14.61
CA ALA A 473 -0.68 26.89 14.10
C ALA A 473 -0.17 27.84 13.01
N VAL A 474 -0.81 27.82 11.84
CA VAL A 474 -0.33 28.53 10.66
C VAL A 474 -1.44 29.37 10.03
N PRO A 475 -1.25 30.69 9.83
CA PRO A 475 -2.17 31.51 9.06
C PRO A 475 -2.03 31.21 7.56
N LEU A 476 -3.12 30.82 6.93
CA LEU A 476 -3.17 30.46 5.51
C LEU A 476 -4.27 31.24 4.77
N THR A 477 -4.06 31.47 3.48
CA THR A 477 -5.05 32.11 2.60
C THR A 477 -5.89 31.09 1.85
N LYS A 478 -7.13 31.44 1.50
CA LYS A 478 -8.01 30.54 0.73
C LYS A 478 -7.32 30.03 -0.55
N GLY A 479 -7.33 28.72 -0.74
CA GLY A 479 -6.73 28.04 -1.89
C GLY A 479 -5.21 27.86 -1.78
N GLN A 480 -4.59 28.31 -0.68
CA GLN A 480 -3.17 28.08 -0.43
C GLN A 480 -2.96 26.61 -0.08
N GLN A 481 -2.21 25.92 -0.93
CA GLN A 481 -1.75 24.56 -0.67
C GLN A 481 -0.53 24.59 0.25
N VAL A 482 -0.44 23.59 1.12
CA VAL A 482 0.69 23.33 2.01
C VAL A 482 1.07 21.85 1.94
N LEU A 483 2.35 21.58 2.22
CA LEU A 483 2.84 20.24 2.55
C LEU A 483 2.95 20.14 4.07
N VAL A 484 2.30 19.15 4.65
CA VAL A 484 2.35 18.82 6.08
C VAL A 484 3.17 17.55 6.23
N THR A 485 4.26 17.61 6.97
CA THR A 485 5.15 16.46 7.18
C THR A 485 5.05 15.99 8.62
N VAL A 486 4.80 14.69 8.81
CA VAL A 486 4.88 14.02 10.11
C VAL A 486 6.11 13.15 10.10
N ASP A 487 7.04 13.49 10.97
CA ASP A 487 8.36 12.89 11.08
C ASP A 487 8.56 12.36 12.50
N ALA A 488 9.51 11.47 12.72
CA ALA A 488 9.89 10.98 14.03
C ALA A 488 11.18 11.65 14.52
N ALA A 489 11.32 11.78 15.84
CA ALA A 489 12.55 12.31 16.40
C ALA A 489 13.74 11.36 16.13
N ALA A 490 14.74 11.85 15.40
CA ALA A 490 15.97 11.12 15.16
C ALA A 490 16.78 10.90 16.45
N GLY A 491 17.20 9.65 16.68
CA GLY A 491 18.07 9.24 17.78
C GLY A 491 17.34 8.95 19.10
N GLY A 492 17.56 7.73 19.63
CA GLY A 492 16.90 7.23 20.84
C GLY A 492 15.90 6.12 20.54
N PRO A 493 15.10 5.66 21.52
CA PRO A 493 13.95 4.80 21.28
C PRO A 493 12.83 5.56 20.54
N PHE A 494 11.96 4.85 19.81
CA PHE A 494 10.80 5.39 19.06
C PHE A 494 11.14 6.31 17.88
N THR A 495 12.14 5.93 17.08
CA THR A 495 12.49 6.65 15.83
C THR A 495 11.51 6.40 14.68
N GLN A 496 10.46 5.62 14.91
CA GLN A 496 9.35 5.39 13.99
C GLN A 496 8.17 4.83 14.81
N GLY A 497 6.94 5.00 14.32
CA GLY A 497 5.74 4.49 14.99
C GLY A 497 4.45 4.98 14.38
N PHE A 498 3.34 4.58 15.00
CA PHE A 498 2.01 5.04 14.68
C PHE A 498 1.83 6.52 15.05
N PHE A 499 1.14 7.25 14.18
CA PHE A 499 0.76 8.63 14.42
C PHE A 499 -0.68 8.88 13.98
N GLU A 500 -1.26 9.90 14.61
CA GLU A 500 -2.45 10.57 14.12
C GLU A 500 -2.06 11.99 13.74
N LEU A 501 -2.57 12.49 12.62
CA LEU A 501 -2.43 13.89 12.18
C LEU A 501 -3.82 14.49 12.09
N HIS A 502 -3.99 15.61 12.77
CA HIS A 502 -5.23 16.37 12.81
C HIS A 502 -5.00 17.75 12.17
N ILE A 503 -5.97 18.19 11.38
CA ILE A 503 -5.99 19.50 10.75
C ILE A 503 -7.37 20.11 11.02
N ASP A 504 -7.41 21.21 11.77
CA ASP A 504 -8.63 21.98 11.99
C ASP A 504 -8.38 23.49 11.89
N ALA A 505 -9.46 24.28 11.87
CA ALA A 505 -9.37 25.72 12.08
C ALA A 505 -9.19 26.03 13.57
N LEU A 506 -8.29 26.96 13.90
CA LEU A 506 -8.08 27.40 15.27
C LEU A 506 -9.36 28.03 15.84
N ARG A 507 -9.85 27.48 16.95
CA ARG A 507 -11.03 27.94 17.69
C ARG A 507 -10.61 28.80 18.88
N ALA A 508 -11.61 29.40 19.52
CA ALA A 508 -11.40 30.18 20.74
C ALA A 508 -11.46 29.31 22.01
N SER A 509 -12.03 28.10 21.91
CA SER A 509 -12.17 27.13 22.99
C SER A 509 -12.42 25.73 22.41
N GLU A 510 -12.00 24.70 23.13
CA GLU A 510 -12.28 23.29 22.85
C GLU A 510 -13.78 22.94 23.04
N ALA A 511 -14.52 23.77 23.79
CA ALA A 511 -15.93 23.55 24.06
C ALA A 511 -16.76 23.32 22.78
N GLY A 512 -17.48 22.19 22.74
CA GLY A 512 -18.27 21.74 21.58
C GLY A 512 -17.49 20.90 20.57
N ALA A 513 -16.20 20.66 20.80
CA ALA A 513 -15.31 19.80 20.04
C ALA A 513 -14.72 18.64 20.87
N CYS A 514 -15.14 18.50 22.12
CA CYS A 514 -14.55 17.68 23.19
C CYS A 514 -14.37 16.17 22.98
N PHE A 515 -14.66 15.64 21.79
CA PHE A 515 -14.58 14.21 21.44
C PHE A 515 -14.15 14.04 19.98
N ASP A 516 -13.46 15.02 19.41
CA ASP A 516 -13.00 15.00 18.01
C ASP A 516 -11.51 14.69 17.87
N ASP A 517 -10.86 14.40 18.99
CA ASP A 517 -9.53 13.83 19.02
C ASP A 517 -8.42 14.87 18.68
N MET A 518 -8.75 16.18 18.64
CA MET A 518 -7.86 17.28 18.20
C MET A 518 -7.60 18.33 19.29
N ASP A 519 -6.60 19.18 19.10
CA ASP A 519 -6.43 20.42 19.91
C ASP A 519 -6.98 21.60 19.10
N ASN A 520 -8.29 21.88 19.22
CA ASN A 520 -8.96 22.85 18.37
C ASN A 520 -8.69 24.30 18.79
N ASP A 521 -8.50 24.60 20.08
CA ASP A 521 -8.27 25.97 20.57
C ASP A 521 -6.80 26.34 20.75
N GLY A 522 -5.94 25.35 20.71
CA GLY A 522 -4.53 25.52 20.64
C GLY A 522 -3.80 25.69 21.96
N ASP A 523 -4.41 25.31 23.05
CA ASP A 523 -3.83 25.40 24.39
C ASP A 523 -3.00 24.16 24.78
N ARG A 524 -2.93 23.16 23.89
CA ARG A 524 -2.17 21.89 23.97
C ARG A 524 -2.89 20.77 24.72
N TRP A 525 -4.13 20.98 25.12
CA TRP A 525 -5.01 19.93 25.64
C TRP A 525 -6.01 19.52 24.55
N VAL A 526 -6.51 18.29 24.67
CA VAL A 526 -7.33 17.63 23.63
C VAL A 526 -8.53 17.04 24.32
N ASP A 527 -9.73 17.25 23.80
CA ASP A 527 -10.96 16.60 24.26
C ASP A 527 -11.16 16.69 25.79
N CYS A 528 -11.49 15.58 26.44
CA CYS A 528 -11.66 15.46 27.87
C CYS A 528 -10.42 15.77 28.71
N ALA A 529 -9.27 15.87 28.05
CA ALA A 529 -8.11 16.37 28.72
C ALA A 529 -8.13 17.89 28.92
N ASP A 530 -8.87 18.59 28.09
CA ASP A 530 -9.01 20.04 28.13
C ASP A 530 -9.89 20.50 29.30
N THR A 531 -9.58 21.68 29.85
CA THR A 531 -10.31 22.18 31.02
C THR A 531 -11.73 22.64 30.68
N GLU A 532 -11.97 23.07 29.46
CA GLU A 532 -13.21 23.57 28.90
C GLU A 532 -14.16 22.40 28.61
N CYS A 533 -13.61 21.21 28.35
CA CYS A 533 -14.35 19.97 28.10
C CYS A 533 -14.60 19.11 29.35
N ARG A 534 -13.95 19.42 30.47
CA ARG A 534 -13.97 18.61 31.69
C ARG A 534 -15.37 18.26 32.22
N GLU A 535 -16.30 19.20 32.12
CA GLU A 535 -17.65 19.05 32.65
C GLU A 535 -18.63 18.41 31.64
N GLU A 536 -18.18 18.14 30.41
CA GLU A 536 -19.00 17.46 29.42
C GLU A 536 -19.34 16.04 29.92
N PRO A 537 -20.62 15.61 29.85
CA PRO A 537 -21.05 14.32 30.36
C PRO A 537 -20.24 13.13 29.81
N GLY A 538 -19.80 13.22 28.55
CA GLY A 538 -18.97 12.19 27.92
C GLY A 538 -17.58 12.04 28.58
N CYS A 539 -17.03 13.10 29.16
CA CYS A 539 -15.71 13.08 29.81
C CYS A 539 -15.67 12.36 31.16
N LYS A 540 -16.80 11.82 31.60
CA LYS A 540 -16.89 10.85 32.70
C LYS A 540 -16.43 9.43 32.33
N GLY A 541 -15.90 9.25 31.12
CA GLY A 541 -15.24 8.03 30.67
C GLY A 541 -15.67 7.56 29.27
N GLN A 542 -16.91 7.87 28.84
CA GLN A 542 -17.42 7.45 27.52
C GLN A 542 -16.67 8.11 26.36
N GLY A 543 -16.23 9.35 26.53
CA GLY A 543 -15.59 10.15 25.49
C GLY A 543 -14.14 9.80 25.19
N CYS A 544 -13.52 8.96 26.02
CA CYS A 544 -12.12 8.56 25.85
C CYS A 544 -11.96 7.02 25.87
N ALA A 545 -13.03 6.28 26.14
CA ALA A 545 -13.01 4.84 26.03
C ALA A 545 -13.09 4.42 24.57
N HIS A 546 -12.21 3.51 24.18
CA HIS A 546 -12.27 2.86 22.88
C HIS A 546 -13.43 1.85 22.82
N HIS A 547 -13.82 1.31 23.97
CA HIS A 547 -14.90 0.34 24.09
C HIS A 547 -15.66 0.50 25.41
N ASP A 548 -16.99 0.34 25.38
CA ASP A 548 -17.83 0.30 26.58
C ASP A 548 -18.22 -1.14 26.87
N LEU A 549 -17.62 -1.74 27.90
CA LEU A 549 -17.90 -3.10 28.37
C LEU A 549 -19.18 -3.18 29.22
N GLY A 550 -19.82 -2.05 29.51
CA GLY A 550 -21.03 -1.97 30.32
C GLY A 550 -20.80 -2.41 31.76
N SER A 551 -21.66 -3.29 32.26
CA SER A 551 -21.62 -3.79 33.64
C SER A 551 -21.71 -5.31 33.75
N ALA A 552 -21.35 -6.02 32.67
CA ALA A 552 -21.41 -7.48 32.63
C ALA A 552 -20.34 -8.08 33.55
N LEU A 553 -20.62 -9.27 34.08
CA LEU A 553 -19.69 -10.11 34.84
C LEU A 553 -20.01 -11.61 34.62
N PRO A 554 -18.98 -12.47 34.47
CA PRO A 554 -17.59 -12.12 34.22
C PRO A 554 -17.43 -11.49 32.83
N VAL A 555 -16.40 -10.66 32.65
CA VAL A 555 -16.00 -10.15 31.33
C VAL A 555 -14.76 -10.91 30.87
N THR A 556 -14.78 -11.34 29.62
CA THR A 556 -13.57 -11.75 28.88
C THR A 556 -13.61 -11.02 27.55
N PHE A 557 -12.66 -10.11 27.35
CA PHE A 557 -12.56 -9.28 26.16
C PHE A 557 -11.23 -9.53 25.46
N GLN A 558 -11.28 -9.82 24.16
CA GLN A 558 -10.09 -10.00 23.33
C GLN A 558 -9.84 -8.69 22.57
N GLY A 559 -8.67 -8.09 22.79
CA GLY A 559 -8.31 -6.78 22.26
C GLY A 559 -6.96 -6.77 21.56
N GLU A 560 -6.71 -5.69 20.81
CA GLU A 560 -5.42 -5.37 20.21
C GLU A 560 -5.17 -3.86 20.37
N THR A 561 -3.96 -3.42 20.69
CA THR A 561 -3.67 -1.98 20.86
C THR A 561 -3.41 -1.26 19.53
N ALA A 562 -3.28 -1.98 18.42
CA ALA A 562 -3.02 -1.40 17.10
C ALA A 562 -4.04 -0.30 16.70
N GLY A 563 -3.52 0.82 16.23
CA GLY A 563 -4.24 1.99 15.74
C GLY A 563 -4.92 2.84 16.82
N SER A 564 -4.58 2.64 18.09
CA SER A 564 -5.24 3.30 19.23
C SER A 564 -4.48 4.53 19.75
N GLY A 565 -3.22 4.69 19.35
CA GLY A 565 -2.37 5.76 19.86
C GLY A 565 -1.88 5.53 21.29
N ASP A 566 -1.12 6.49 21.83
CA ASP A 566 -0.62 6.58 23.21
C ASP A 566 -1.34 7.75 23.91
N GLY A 567 -2.65 7.58 24.11
CA GLY A 567 -3.53 8.61 24.67
C GLY A 567 -3.61 8.60 26.19
N PHE A 568 -3.05 7.59 26.84
CA PHE A 568 -3.15 7.33 28.26
C PHE A 568 -1.78 6.98 28.85
N GLN A 569 -1.51 7.51 30.03
CA GLN A 569 -0.24 7.26 30.71
C GLN A 569 -0.51 6.81 32.14
N GLY A 570 -0.25 5.53 32.41
CA GLY A 570 -0.27 4.97 33.76
C GLY A 570 1.05 5.19 34.49
N THR A 571 1.07 4.98 35.81
CA THR A 571 2.30 5.00 36.62
C THR A 571 3.20 3.79 36.37
N CYS A 572 2.64 2.73 35.80
CA CYS A 572 3.34 1.55 35.31
C CYS A 572 2.93 1.32 33.84
N GLY A 573 3.90 1.31 32.94
CA GLY A 573 3.68 1.39 31.50
C GLY A 573 4.96 1.88 30.82
N ALA A 574 5.11 1.60 29.53
CA ALA A 574 6.20 2.14 28.74
C ALA A 574 5.68 3.39 28.01
N LEU A 575 6.50 4.44 27.94
CA LEU A 575 6.11 5.65 27.21
C LEU A 575 5.97 5.33 25.71
N LEU A 576 5.08 6.03 24.98
CA LEU A 576 4.96 5.97 23.53
C LEU A 576 4.58 4.59 22.99
N GLN A 577 3.93 3.77 23.81
CA GLN A 577 3.33 2.52 23.37
C GLN A 577 1.86 2.72 23.12
N GLN A 578 1.32 1.98 22.15
CA GLN A 578 -0.10 2.05 21.89
C GLN A 578 -0.88 1.44 23.06
N ASP A 579 -1.86 2.17 23.56
CA ASP A 579 -2.73 1.79 24.67
C ASP A 579 -4.17 1.59 24.19
N ARG A 580 -5.01 0.98 25.02
CA ARG A 580 -6.44 0.88 24.73
C ARG A 580 -7.25 0.94 26.01
N ALA A 581 -8.20 1.87 26.03
CA ALA A 581 -9.05 2.15 27.19
C ALA A 581 -10.45 1.55 27.04
N HIS A 582 -10.94 0.91 28.10
CA HIS A 582 -12.25 0.28 28.19
C HIS A 582 -13.07 0.88 29.33
N LEU A 583 -14.29 1.29 29.06
CA LEU A 583 -15.21 1.73 30.09
C LEU A 583 -15.89 0.51 30.72
N TRP A 584 -15.95 0.47 32.05
CA TRP A 584 -16.71 -0.57 32.76
C TRP A 584 -17.35 0.00 34.03
N THR A 585 -18.55 -0.48 34.36
CA THR A 585 -19.35 -0.01 35.50
C THR A 585 -19.65 -1.16 36.44
N ALA A 586 -19.32 -0.99 37.72
CA ALA A 586 -19.56 -1.99 38.75
C ALA A 586 -21.07 -2.25 38.93
N PRO A 587 -21.60 -3.46 38.67
CA PRO A 587 -23.03 -3.74 38.75
C PRO A 587 -23.55 -3.74 40.21
N ARG A 588 -22.67 -4.01 41.18
CA ARG A 588 -22.92 -3.99 42.62
C ARG A 588 -21.70 -3.47 43.38
N ALA A 589 -21.86 -3.13 44.66
CA ALA A 589 -20.71 -2.81 45.49
C ALA A 589 -19.96 -4.11 45.80
N GLY A 590 -18.66 -4.15 45.57
CA GLY A 590 -17.87 -5.36 45.67
C GLY A 590 -16.39 -5.12 45.40
N THR A 591 -15.61 -6.19 45.51
CA THR A 591 -14.20 -6.19 45.10
C THR A 591 -14.10 -6.94 43.79
N TYR A 592 -13.40 -6.34 42.82
CA TYR A 592 -13.27 -6.87 41.46
C TYR A 592 -11.81 -7.07 41.12
N VAL A 593 -11.52 -8.11 40.36
CA VAL A 593 -10.20 -8.37 39.79
C VAL A 593 -10.24 -8.00 38.31
N PHE A 594 -9.25 -7.23 37.88
CA PHE A 594 -8.97 -6.89 36.51
C PHE A 594 -7.63 -7.51 36.18
N ASP A 595 -7.55 -8.38 35.18
CA ASP A 595 -6.29 -8.98 34.78
C ASP A 595 -6.18 -9.15 33.27
N THR A 596 -4.95 -9.37 32.83
CA THR A 596 -4.66 -9.66 31.42
C THR A 596 -3.94 -11.00 31.27
N SER A 597 -4.37 -12.01 32.02
CA SER A 597 -3.82 -13.37 31.91
C SER A 597 -3.93 -13.86 30.47
N PRO A 598 -2.82 -14.29 29.86
CA PRO A 598 -2.84 -14.84 28.50
C PRO A 598 -3.34 -16.29 28.45
N GLY A 599 -3.74 -16.86 29.59
CA GLY A 599 -4.01 -18.30 29.70
C GLY A 599 -2.77 -19.10 29.29
N ASP A 600 -2.95 -20.02 28.33
CA ASP A 600 -1.89 -20.91 27.84
C ASP A 600 -0.97 -20.30 26.77
N ASP A 601 -1.16 -19.02 26.38
CA ASP A 601 -0.30 -18.39 25.38
C ASP A 601 1.10 -18.04 25.95
N ALA A 602 2.06 -18.91 25.65
CA ALA A 602 3.46 -18.78 26.06
C ALA A 602 4.20 -17.61 25.38
N ASN A 603 3.61 -16.96 24.36
CA ASN A 603 4.21 -15.87 23.60
C ASN A 603 3.50 -14.53 23.84
N ALA A 604 2.71 -14.41 24.90
CA ALA A 604 2.00 -13.20 25.24
C ALA A 604 2.95 -12.00 25.38
N ALA A 605 2.55 -10.90 24.75
CA ALA A 605 3.33 -9.68 24.73
C ALA A 605 3.31 -8.99 26.10
N GLY A 606 4.40 -8.30 26.43
CA GLY A 606 4.47 -7.46 27.63
C GLY A 606 3.41 -6.37 27.61
N ASN A 607 2.76 -6.15 28.76
CA ASN A 607 1.72 -5.14 28.89
C ASN A 607 1.63 -4.58 30.31
N ALA A 608 1.10 -3.36 30.40
CA ALA A 608 0.64 -2.76 31.63
C ALA A 608 -0.89 -2.69 31.64
N LEU A 609 -1.45 -2.76 32.84
CA LEU A 609 -2.86 -2.66 33.15
C LEU A 609 -3.02 -1.63 34.25
N TYR A 610 -3.79 -0.59 33.99
CA TYR A 610 -4.15 0.40 35.00
C TYR A 610 -5.61 0.79 34.92
N VAL A 611 -6.16 1.23 36.06
CA VAL A 611 -7.56 1.61 36.18
C VAL A 611 -7.65 3.06 36.64
N LEU A 612 -8.36 3.89 35.88
CA LEU A 612 -8.58 5.31 36.16
C LEU A 612 -10.03 5.55 36.56
N THR A 613 -10.28 6.60 37.33
CA THR A 613 -11.65 7.06 37.65
C THR A 613 -12.37 7.78 36.50
N GLY A 614 -11.75 7.88 35.31
CA GLY A 614 -12.25 8.57 34.11
C GLY A 614 -11.10 9.00 33.19
N CYS A 615 -11.39 9.80 32.16
CA CYS A 615 -10.40 10.22 31.15
C CYS A 615 -9.18 10.98 31.71
N ARG A 616 -9.39 11.75 32.79
CA ARG A 616 -8.34 12.35 33.63
C ARG A 616 -8.47 11.93 35.09
N GLY A 617 -9.02 10.73 35.29
CA GLY A 617 -9.27 10.21 36.62
C GLY A 617 -7.98 9.99 37.39
N VAL A 618 -8.07 10.04 38.72
CA VAL A 618 -7.04 9.46 39.58
C VAL A 618 -6.88 7.99 39.22
N GLU A 619 -5.63 7.55 39.06
CA GLU A 619 -5.29 6.14 38.95
C GLU A 619 -5.59 5.42 40.27
N LEU A 620 -6.42 4.39 40.20
CA LEU A 620 -6.82 3.55 41.33
C LEU A 620 -5.81 2.42 41.58
N GLY A 621 -5.10 2.00 40.54
CA GLY A 621 -4.05 1.00 40.63
C GLY A 621 -3.42 0.75 39.26
N CYS A 622 -2.21 0.18 39.30
CA CYS A 622 -1.43 -0.18 38.13
C CYS A 622 -0.65 -1.47 38.38
N ALA A 623 -0.64 -2.39 37.41
CA ALA A 623 0.16 -3.60 37.39
C ALA A 623 0.78 -3.77 36.00
N SER A 624 1.99 -4.30 35.91
CA SER A 624 2.67 -4.44 34.62
C SER A 624 3.64 -5.61 34.61
N HIS A 625 3.77 -6.29 33.48
CA HIS A 625 4.73 -7.36 33.31
C HIS A 625 5.29 -7.39 31.88
N PRO A 626 6.61 -7.43 31.67
CA PRO A 626 7.20 -7.34 30.33
C PRO A 626 7.07 -8.63 29.51
N ARG A 627 6.76 -9.76 30.16
CA ARG A 627 6.53 -11.08 29.54
C ARG A 627 5.52 -11.88 30.35
N PRO A 628 4.23 -11.50 30.34
CA PRO A 628 3.23 -12.17 31.14
C PRO A 628 3.14 -13.65 30.72
N ILE A 629 3.20 -14.54 31.69
CA ILE A 629 2.61 -15.87 31.58
C ILE A 629 1.31 -15.83 32.38
N ALA A 630 0.46 -16.87 32.31
CA ALA A 630 -0.71 -17.00 33.18
C ALA A 630 -0.39 -16.46 34.58
N LYS A 631 0.56 -17.10 35.28
CA LYS A 631 0.89 -16.85 36.70
C LYS A 631 1.38 -15.46 37.09
N SER A 632 1.87 -14.68 36.14
CA SER A 632 2.54 -13.40 36.41
C SER A 632 1.99 -12.27 35.55
N ALA A 633 0.80 -12.46 35.00
CA ALA A 633 0.13 -11.43 34.24
C ALA A 633 -0.23 -10.24 35.14
N PRO A 634 -0.29 -9.03 34.59
CA PRO A 634 -0.84 -7.88 35.29
C PRO A 634 -2.23 -8.17 35.84
N ALA A 635 -2.40 -7.97 37.15
CA ALA A 635 -3.68 -8.14 37.83
C ALA A 635 -3.86 -7.03 38.89
N LEU A 636 -5.06 -6.49 38.99
CA LEU A 636 -5.46 -5.43 39.91
C LEU A 636 -6.74 -5.81 40.65
N LYS A 637 -6.71 -5.68 41.97
CA LYS A 637 -7.86 -5.93 42.84
C LYS A 637 -8.37 -4.61 43.41
N LEU A 638 -9.59 -4.21 43.05
CA LEU A 638 -10.17 -2.91 43.42
C LEU A 638 -11.55 -3.07 44.05
N THR A 639 -11.79 -2.37 45.15
CA THR A 639 -13.12 -2.26 45.76
C THR A 639 -13.86 -1.07 45.15
N LEU A 640 -15.01 -1.33 44.55
CA LEU A 640 -15.80 -0.33 43.83
C LEU A 640 -17.23 -0.27 44.38
N ALA A 641 -17.80 0.92 44.41
CA ALA A 641 -19.20 1.12 44.78
C ALA A 641 -20.14 0.69 43.66
N GLN A 642 -21.40 0.38 43.98
CA GLN A 642 -22.41 0.07 42.97
C GLN A 642 -22.60 1.27 42.03
N GLY A 643 -22.58 1.00 40.72
CA GLY A 643 -22.73 2.02 39.68
C GLY A 643 -21.49 2.90 39.50
N GLN A 644 -20.38 2.57 40.16
CA GLN A 644 -19.11 3.27 39.95
C GLN A 644 -18.53 2.84 38.60
N THR A 645 -18.37 3.81 37.69
CA THR A 645 -17.73 3.63 36.40
C THR A 645 -16.23 3.91 36.51
N VAL A 646 -15.44 3.08 35.86
CA VAL A 646 -13.97 3.18 35.77
C VAL A 646 -13.51 2.98 34.33
N LEU A 647 -12.32 3.50 34.03
CA LEU A 647 -11.65 3.31 32.75
C LEU A 647 -10.49 2.34 32.95
N VAL A 648 -10.57 1.17 32.33
CA VAL A 648 -9.56 0.11 32.38
C VAL A 648 -8.68 0.24 31.15
N VAL A 649 -7.40 0.54 31.32
CA VAL A 649 -6.48 0.77 30.20
C VAL A 649 -5.48 -0.37 30.14
N VAL A 650 -5.33 -0.95 28.96
CA VAL A 650 -4.29 -1.92 28.63
C VAL A 650 -3.28 -1.25 27.73
N ASP A 651 -2.04 -1.15 28.21
CA ASP A 651 -0.95 -0.42 27.58
C ASP A 651 0.14 -1.41 27.12
N GLY A 652 0.62 -1.23 25.89
CA GLY A 652 1.67 -2.04 25.32
C GLY A 652 2.99 -1.90 26.06
N MET A 653 3.74 -2.98 26.23
CA MET A 653 5.12 -2.93 26.75
C MET A 653 6.04 -3.95 26.10
N ALA A 654 5.66 -4.49 24.93
CA ALA A 654 6.42 -5.55 24.28
C ALA A 654 7.86 -5.13 23.96
N HIS A 655 8.04 -3.87 23.57
CA HIS A 655 9.34 -3.27 23.26
C HIS A 655 9.40 -1.82 23.71
N PRO A 656 9.96 -1.52 24.89
CA PRO A 656 10.00 -0.15 25.42
C PRO A 656 10.82 0.83 24.55
N GLU A 657 11.49 0.34 23.51
CA GLU A 657 12.27 1.12 22.57
C GLU A 657 11.63 1.40 21.21
N LYS A 658 10.47 0.80 20.89
CA LYS A 658 9.80 0.98 19.59
C LYS A 658 8.30 0.74 19.71
N ASP A 659 7.51 1.44 18.91
CA ASP A 659 6.07 1.21 18.83
C ASP A 659 5.80 -0.25 18.41
N THR A 660 5.19 -1.03 19.31
CA THR A 660 4.81 -2.43 19.05
C THR A 660 3.42 -2.70 19.61
N PRO A 661 2.38 -2.67 18.77
CA PRO A 661 1.05 -3.01 19.23
C PRO A 661 0.98 -4.48 19.69
N ILE A 662 0.11 -4.74 20.66
CA ILE A 662 -0.03 -6.04 21.30
C ILE A 662 -1.45 -6.56 21.17
N ARG A 663 -1.60 -7.89 21.12
CA ARG A 663 -2.88 -8.56 21.40
C ARG A 663 -2.94 -8.91 22.88
N TYR A 664 -4.12 -8.82 23.48
CA TYR A 664 -4.33 -9.13 24.88
C TYR A 664 -5.74 -9.68 25.12
N THR A 665 -5.87 -10.42 26.21
CA THR A 665 -7.16 -10.72 26.82
C THR A 665 -7.32 -9.84 28.05
N LEU A 666 -8.48 -9.23 28.26
CA LEU A 666 -8.86 -8.54 29.48
C LEU A 666 -9.96 -9.32 30.18
N HIS A 667 -9.73 -9.65 31.44
CA HIS A 667 -10.68 -10.30 32.31
C HIS A 667 -11.15 -9.34 33.40
N ILE A 668 -12.46 -9.39 33.70
CA ILE A 668 -13.05 -8.68 34.84
C ILE A 668 -13.95 -9.64 35.59
N THR A 669 -13.56 -9.96 36.82
CA THR A 669 -14.25 -10.93 37.71
C THR A 669 -14.58 -10.28 39.05
N GLU A 670 -15.54 -10.84 39.78
CA GLU A 670 -15.78 -10.46 41.18
C GLU A 670 -14.91 -11.33 42.07
N ALA A 671 -14.15 -10.71 42.98
CA ALA A 671 -13.28 -11.43 43.89
C ALA A 671 -14.08 -12.28 44.88
N SER A 672 -13.71 -13.55 45.03
CA SER A 672 -14.26 -14.45 46.04
C SER A 672 -13.29 -14.59 47.24
N ASP A 673 -13.83 -14.91 48.43
CA ASP A 673 -13.04 -15.02 49.67
C ASP A 673 -12.48 -16.45 49.93
N SER A 674 -12.79 -17.45 49.08
CA SER A 674 -12.21 -18.81 49.20
C SER A 674 -12.40 -19.68 47.95
N GLU A 675 -11.34 -20.38 47.51
CA GLU A 675 -11.34 -21.36 46.40
C GLU A 675 -11.89 -22.76 46.76
N ALA A 676 -12.77 -22.87 47.75
CA ALA A 676 -13.35 -24.17 48.11
C ALA A 676 -14.35 -24.67 47.03
N GLY A 677 -13.84 -25.31 45.97
CA GLY A 677 -14.63 -25.93 44.91
C GLY A 677 -14.51 -25.29 43.51
N HIS A 678 -13.68 -24.25 43.36
CA HIS A 678 -13.46 -23.54 42.10
C HIS A 678 -11.96 -23.25 41.89
N CYS A 679 -11.15 -24.26 41.58
CA CYS A 679 -9.73 -24.11 41.24
C CYS A 679 -9.51 -23.51 39.83
N GLN A 680 -10.40 -22.62 39.38
CA GLN A 680 -10.42 -21.99 38.06
C GLN A 680 -10.78 -20.49 38.15
N ASP A 681 -10.81 -19.89 39.34
CA ASP A 681 -11.05 -18.45 39.53
C ASP A 681 -10.08 -17.81 40.55
N ASP A 682 -9.90 -16.51 40.43
CA ASP A 682 -8.69 -15.70 40.62
C ASP A 682 -8.69 -14.85 41.91
N ALA A 683 -8.82 -15.50 43.07
CA ALA A 683 -9.08 -14.81 44.33
C ALA A 683 -7.94 -13.94 44.91
N ASP A 684 -6.66 -14.19 44.56
CA ASP A 684 -5.51 -13.50 45.17
C ASP A 684 -4.63 -12.67 44.19
N GLY A 685 -4.96 -12.68 42.89
CA GLY A 685 -4.22 -11.97 41.85
C GLY A 685 -2.90 -12.63 41.44
N ALA A 686 -2.61 -13.85 41.87
CA ALA A 686 -1.60 -14.72 41.28
C ALA A 686 -2.30 -15.72 40.37
N ALA A 687 -1.70 -16.08 39.23
CA ALA A 687 -2.40 -16.99 38.34
C ALA A 687 -2.04 -18.48 38.51
N ASP A 688 -3.11 -19.24 38.44
CA ASP A 688 -3.46 -20.59 37.99
C ASP A 688 -2.55 -21.78 38.36
N GLY A 689 -1.32 -21.59 38.84
CA GLY A 689 -0.54 -22.74 39.30
C GLY A 689 0.61 -22.44 40.22
N ALA A 690 0.64 -21.26 40.83
CA ALA A 690 1.57 -20.94 41.91
C ALA A 690 0.86 -20.83 43.27
N ASP A 691 -0.43 -21.15 43.35
CA ASP A 691 -1.16 -20.99 44.60
C ASP A 691 -0.73 -22.02 45.65
N ARG A 692 -0.58 -21.53 46.87
CA ARG A 692 -0.26 -22.28 48.09
C ARG A 692 -1.49 -22.83 48.79
N ASP A 693 -2.70 -22.33 48.52
CA ASP A 693 -3.94 -22.81 49.13
C ASP A 693 -4.60 -23.96 48.33
N CYS A 694 -4.23 -24.13 47.06
CA CYS A 694 -4.52 -25.31 46.23
C CYS A 694 -3.60 -26.52 46.47
N ARG A 695 -2.79 -26.54 47.55
CA ARG A 695 -1.88 -27.65 47.90
C ARG A 695 -2.32 -28.52 49.06
#